data_AF-A0A8T0PX17-F1
#
_entry.id   AF-A0A8T0PX17-F1
#
_cell.length_a   1.000
_cell.length_b   1.000
_cell.length_c   1.000
_cell.angle_alpha   90.00
_cell.angle_beta   90.00
_cell.angle_gamma   90.00
#
_symmetry.space_group_name_H-M   'P 1'
#
loop_
_entity.id
_entity.type
_entity.pdbx_description
1 polymer ?
#
loop_
_entity_poly.entity_id
_entity_poly.type
_entity_poly.pdbx_seq_one_letter_code
_entity_poly.pdbx_strand_id
1 'polypeptide(L)'
;MEQHLSVRNATRAATAWAASPVGLLARVEVLVTVSCALLATLVFLGSGRRTSRSAAYRFVVWLALMMSYPAVSYTIGLMQSGSFHNDLVVVWACFLLGCSDGIATCSVDGSDNQARTMLNQATQVLYVLLLLLSYIAGRDRVLTADNWLISKYMAHEYVSSVNDFDPETMRGYKYVVTGQKNAQDGCGEYKLDVTDNDLVTVDRVWQCEGSLLLSKAGNKFKDLCLSFALFKLLRRRLNESPLHEPDDIRTLVFVRRGLASGGEDHERMFRVIEVELSFLYDFHYARYPSPKQTLIPETVTFACAMVLSLCTLLSSPLLHYRYRSSSSSSPAGAGGNINFFITTGLDIWLARLVIVLFVILELFQYLSLVLSDWHKVKLLCRYVRKPSWHGRRVLEMLLWLMCRATLTTQYWSNSVGQYSLVHACLENETSCLVRMPLHKWVKGRLIQARRVTRRSLPVAVKRAIHQLLRSDWLSYIMYGDRTLQRNNLLYGYVGSILIWHIATTICDNAEQPDKQPGGGGSSITRSRREVAATLSNYCAYLLFQAPELVTDAIYDERLLMEALQRRIELFTMEPSSSEVNGGYEEAILADGIRLGSLIPAKMPDEARRWNVLAEMWVELLLTVAPSDNVSGHVKKLATGGELITHLWALLMHGGMIKKPNKPCYDPERRKL
;
A
#
# COMPACT_ATOMS: atom_id res chain seq x y z
N MET A 1 47.49 -16.52 38.57
CA MET A 1 47.75 -15.08 38.40
C MET A 1 48.14 -14.71 36.96
N GLU A 2 48.87 -15.57 36.24
CA GLU A 2 49.32 -15.34 34.86
C GLU A 2 48.20 -15.24 33.80
N GLN A 3 47.12 -16.03 33.92
CA GLN A 3 45.98 -15.92 32.98
C GLN A 3 45.26 -14.56 33.07
N HIS A 4 45.10 -14.01 34.27
CA HIS A 4 44.52 -12.68 34.47
C HIS A 4 45.41 -11.55 33.92
N LEU A 5 46.74 -11.72 33.98
CA LEU A 5 47.71 -10.79 33.37
C LEU A 5 47.69 -10.86 31.84
N SER A 6 47.57 -12.06 31.26
CA SER A 6 47.48 -12.27 29.80
C SER A 6 46.22 -11.64 29.19
N VAL A 7 45.05 -11.83 29.81
CA VAL A 7 43.79 -11.20 29.37
C VAL A 7 43.85 -9.67 29.49
N ARG A 8 44.48 -9.15 30.56
CA ARG A 8 44.63 -7.70 30.76
C ARG A 8 45.62 -7.06 29.78
N ASN A 9 46.63 -7.82 29.35
CA ASN A 9 47.57 -7.39 28.32
C ASN A 9 46.96 -7.46 26.91
N ALA A 10 46.18 -8.51 26.62
CA ALA A 10 45.43 -8.63 25.37
C ALA A 10 44.38 -7.52 25.21
N THR A 11 43.64 -7.19 26.27
CA THR A 11 42.68 -6.07 26.25
C THR A 11 43.37 -4.72 26.08
N ARG A 12 44.52 -4.49 26.73
CA ARG A 12 45.34 -3.28 26.52
C ARG A 12 45.88 -3.18 25.10
N ALA A 13 46.40 -4.27 24.55
CA ALA A 13 46.89 -4.31 23.16
C ALA A 13 45.75 -4.07 22.16
N ALA A 14 44.57 -4.64 22.39
CA ALA A 14 43.39 -4.40 21.57
C ALA A 14 42.92 -2.93 21.66
N THR A 15 42.92 -2.32 22.86
CA THR A 15 42.57 -0.90 23.02
C THR A 15 43.59 0.05 22.40
N ALA A 16 44.88 -0.30 22.46
CA ALA A 16 45.95 0.48 21.84
C ALA A 16 45.90 0.38 20.31
N TRP A 17 45.65 -0.81 19.77
CA TRP A 17 45.43 -1.01 18.34
C TRP A 17 44.17 -0.29 17.86
N ALA A 18 43.08 -0.36 18.62
CA ALA A 18 41.83 0.33 18.34
C ALA A 18 41.96 1.86 18.29
N ALA A 19 42.87 2.45 19.08
CA ALA A 19 43.16 3.88 19.10
C ALA A 19 44.19 4.29 18.02
N SER A 20 44.84 3.32 17.36
CA SER A 20 45.77 3.60 16.27
C SER A 20 45.03 4.06 15.01
N PRO A 21 45.68 4.84 14.12
CA PRO A 21 45.07 5.26 12.86
C PRO A 21 44.67 4.08 11.96
N VAL A 22 45.38 2.95 12.03
CA VAL A 22 45.06 1.71 11.30
C VAL A 22 43.80 1.05 11.87
N GLY A 23 43.69 0.95 13.21
CA GLY A 23 42.51 0.40 13.86
C GLY A 23 41.26 1.27 13.67
N LEU A 24 41.45 2.60 13.59
CA LEU A 24 40.37 3.53 13.27
C LEU A 24 39.90 3.38 11.81
N LEU A 25 40.83 3.27 10.85
CA LEU A 25 40.50 3.01 9.44
C LEU A 25 39.74 1.68 9.27
N ALA A 26 40.21 0.60 9.89
CA ALA A 26 39.54 -0.70 9.85
C ALA A 26 38.10 -0.65 10.41
N ARG A 27 37.85 0.16 11.44
CA ARG A 27 36.50 0.40 11.97
C ARG A 27 35.61 1.12 10.96
N VAL A 28 36.15 2.12 10.28
CA VAL A 28 35.43 2.86 9.23
C VAL A 28 35.12 1.92 8.06
N GLU A 29 36.06 1.12 7.59
CA GLU A 29 35.85 0.12 6.52
C GLU A 29 34.71 -0.86 6.87
N VAL A 30 34.71 -1.40 8.11
CA VAL A 30 33.64 -2.31 8.59
C VAL A 30 32.30 -1.58 8.68
N LEU A 31 32.27 -0.34 9.17
CA LEU A 31 31.03 0.42 9.28
C LEU A 31 30.46 0.83 7.91
N VAL A 32 31.31 1.17 6.94
CA VAL A 32 30.92 1.45 5.56
C VAL A 32 30.34 0.20 4.91
N THR A 33 30.99 -0.96 5.05
CA THR A 33 30.48 -2.23 4.49
C THR A 33 29.13 -2.62 5.10
N VAL A 34 28.99 -2.53 6.43
CA VAL A 34 27.72 -2.78 7.13
C VAL A 34 26.64 -1.80 6.67
N SER A 35 26.96 -0.52 6.56
CA SER A 35 26.03 0.50 6.06
C SER A 35 25.61 0.18 4.62
N CYS A 36 26.54 -0.15 3.73
CA CYS A 36 26.24 -0.55 2.36
C CYS A 36 25.34 -1.79 2.29
N ALA A 37 25.59 -2.80 3.14
CA ALA A 37 24.76 -4.00 3.21
C ALA A 37 23.33 -3.69 3.69
N LEU A 38 23.18 -2.84 4.72
CA LEU A 38 21.87 -2.38 5.20
C LEU A 38 21.11 -1.60 4.12
N LEU A 39 21.79 -0.67 3.44
CA LEU A 39 21.23 0.13 2.33
C LEU A 39 20.80 -0.75 1.15
N ALA A 40 21.64 -1.70 0.74
CA ALA A 40 21.31 -2.66 -0.31
C ALA A 40 20.10 -3.51 0.07
N THR A 41 20.06 -4.01 1.30
CA THR A 41 18.93 -4.77 1.84
C THR A 41 17.64 -3.96 1.79
N LEU A 42 17.69 -2.66 2.12
CA LEU A 42 16.53 -1.79 2.04
C LEU A 42 16.04 -1.54 0.62
N VAL A 43 16.93 -1.42 -0.37
CA VAL A 43 16.50 -1.20 -1.75
C VAL A 43 15.92 -2.47 -2.37
N PHE A 44 16.58 -3.62 -2.18
CA PHE A 44 16.11 -4.89 -2.74
C PHE A 44 14.87 -5.42 -2.03
N LEU A 45 14.81 -5.34 -0.70
CA LEU A 45 13.69 -5.84 0.10
C LEU A 45 12.61 -4.78 0.39
N GLY A 46 12.90 -3.50 0.14
CA GLY A 46 11.96 -2.41 0.39
C GLY A 46 10.69 -2.50 -0.47
N SER A 47 10.83 -2.96 -1.72
CA SER A 47 9.70 -3.21 -2.62
C SER A 47 8.77 -4.30 -2.08
N GLY A 48 9.34 -5.37 -1.52
CA GLY A 48 8.58 -6.46 -0.90
C GLY A 48 7.97 -6.12 0.47
N ARG A 49 8.25 -4.95 1.06
CA ARG A 49 7.64 -4.52 2.35
C ARG A 49 6.11 -4.51 2.28
N ARG A 50 5.55 -4.16 1.11
CA ARG A 50 4.10 -4.05 0.89
C ARG A 50 3.41 -5.39 0.62
N THR A 51 4.12 -6.30 -0.04
CA THR A 51 3.58 -7.60 -0.49
C THR A 51 3.86 -8.73 0.48
N SER A 52 4.96 -8.63 1.24
CA SER A 52 5.37 -9.70 2.12
C SER A 52 4.40 -9.85 3.29
N ARG A 53 3.94 -11.10 3.44
CA ARG A 53 3.02 -11.55 4.49
C ARG A 53 3.77 -11.96 5.77
N SER A 54 5.09 -12.18 5.66
CA SER A 54 5.92 -12.66 6.77
C SER A 54 6.21 -11.54 7.75
N ALA A 55 5.83 -11.74 9.02
CA ALA A 55 6.21 -10.84 10.11
C ALA A 55 7.74 -10.74 10.26
N ALA A 56 8.46 -11.84 10.04
CA ALA A 56 9.92 -11.88 10.07
C ALA A 56 10.52 -11.00 8.96
N TYR A 57 9.98 -11.06 7.74
CA TYR A 57 10.43 -10.21 6.64
C TYR A 57 10.23 -8.72 6.97
N ARG A 58 9.05 -8.34 7.46
CA ARG A 58 8.74 -6.96 7.83
C ARG A 58 9.63 -6.49 8.98
N PHE A 59 9.91 -7.36 9.95
CA PHE A 59 10.82 -7.08 11.05
C PHE A 59 12.25 -6.86 10.55
N VAL A 60 12.76 -7.69 9.63
CA VAL A 60 14.10 -7.50 9.04
C VAL A 60 14.20 -6.18 8.29
N VAL A 61 13.22 -5.84 7.44
CA VAL A 61 13.21 -4.56 6.72
C VAL A 61 13.09 -3.38 7.68
N TRP A 62 12.25 -3.49 8.71
CA TRP A 62 12.10 -2.47 9.75
C TRP A 62 13.40 -2.29 10.56
N LEU A 63 14.05 -3.38 10.95
CA LEU A 63 15.32 -3.36 11.68
C LEU A 63 16.42 -2.73 10.81
N ALA A 64 16.50 -3.11 9.54
CA ALA A 64 17.45 -2.53 8.59
C ALA A 64 17.21 -1.01 8.44
N LEU A 65 15.95 -0.57 8.39
CA LEU A 65 15.57 0.84 8.29
C LEU A 65 15.96 1.62 9.54
N MET A 66 15.74 1.04 10.72
CA MET A 66 16.07 1.68 12.00
C MET A 66 17.58 1.75 12.23
N MET A 67 18.34 0.75 11.76
CA MET A 67 19.79 0.69 11.94
C MET A 67 20.58 1.45 10.87
N SER A 68 20.04 1.64 9.66
CA SER A 68 20.77 2.29 8.57
C SER A 68 21.11 3.75 8.87
N TYR A 69 20.19 4.52 9.45
CA TYR A 69 20.41 5.94 9.71
C TYR A 69 21.47 6.20 10.81
N PRO A 70 21.39 5.56 11.99
CA PRO A 70 22.45 5.67 12.99
C PRO A 70 23.79 5.14 12.49
N ALA A 71 23.81 4.05 11.72
CA ALA A 71 25.03 3.49 11.16
C ALA A 71 25.72 4.49 10.21
N VAL A 72 24.98 5.07 9.26
CA VAL A 72 25.51 6.08 8.33
C VAL A 72 26.02 7.32 9.08
N SER A 73 25.21 7.85 10.01
CA SER A 73 25.57 9.05 10.78
C SER A 73 26.82 8.84 11.64
N TYR A 74 26.90 7.69 12.33
CA TYR A 74 28.07 7.33 13.12
C TYR A 74 29.32 7.14 12.24
N THR A 75 29.17 6.51 11.08
CA THR A 75 30.27 6.29 10.13
C THR A 75 30.83 7.63 9.63
N ILE A 76 29.97 8.58 9.26
CA ILE A 76 30.38 9.93 8.83
C ILE A 76 31.06 10.69 9.98
N GLY A 77 30.51 10.63 11.19
CA GLY A 77 31.13 11.23 12.37
C GLY A 77 32.52 10.66 12.65
N LEU A 78 32.69 9.34 12.50
CA LEU A 78 33.96 8.67 12.70
C LEU A 78 34.99 9.09 11.62
N MET A 79 34.56 9.21 10.36
CA MET A 79 35.38 9.72 9.25
C MET A 79 35.88 11.14 9.49
N GLN A 80 35.05 12.02 10.07
CA GLN A 80 35.44 13.40 10.41
C GLN A 80 36.40 13.49 11.60
N SER A 81 36.24 12.60 12.58
CA SER A 81 37.05 12.60 13.81
C SER A 81 38.42 11.94 13.67
N GLY A 82 38.66 11.21 12.57
CA GLY A 82 39.87 10.42 12.40
C GLY A 82 41.07 11.21 11.91
N SER A 83 42.25 10.94 12.50
CA SER A 83 43.51 11.57 12.10
C SER A 83 44.15 10.95 10.85
N PHE A 84 43.39 10.24 10.01
CA PHE A 84 43.89 9.52 8.84
C PHE A 84 43.50 10.26 7.54
N HIS A 85 44.42 10.31 6.58
CA HIS A 85 44.20 10.94 5.27
C HIS A 85 44.10 9.85 4.21
N ASN A 86 42.87 9.55 3.75
CA ASN A 86 42.60 8.60 2.67
C ASN A 86 41.62 9.24 1.67
N ASP A 87 42.06 9.38 0.42
CA ASP A 87 41.29 10.05 -0.65
C ASP A 87 39.97 9.33 -0.98
N LEU A 88 39.85 8.03 -0.65
CA LEU A 88 38.66 7.22 -0.89
C LEU A 88 37.53 7.49 0.11
N VAL A 89 37.81 8.15 1.24
CA VAL A 89 36.81 8.51 2.26
C VAL A 89 35.75 9.44 1.69
N VAL A 90 36.13 10.35 0.78
CA VAL A 90 35.19 11.25 0.10
C VAL A 90 34.21 10.46 -0.76
N VAL A 91 34.69 9.45 -1.48
CA VAL A 91 33.85 8.58 -2.32
C VAL A 91 32.85 7.80 -1.46
N TRP A 92 33.30 7.25 -0.32
CA TRP A 92 32.42 6.54 0.61
C TRP A 92 31.39 7.48 1.24
N ALA A 93 31.79 8.67 1.67
CA ALA A 93 30.90 9.66 2.25
C ALA A 93 29.83 10.16 1.26
N CYS A 94 30.22 10.46 0.01
CA CYS A 94 29.27 10.84 -1.04
C CYS A 94 28.24 9.75 -1.33
N PHE A 95 28.66 8.48 -1.37
CA PHE A 95 27.75 7.35 -1.58
C PHE A 95 26.78 7.16 -0.40
N LEU A 96 27.29 7.19 0.84
CA LEU A 96 26.45 7.02 2.03
C LEU A 96 25.43 8.15 2.17
N LEU A 97 25.82 9.39 1.87
CA LEU A 97 24.93 10.55 1.85
C LEU A 97 23.86 10.40 0.75
N GLY A 98 24.27 10.08 -0.49
CA GLY A 98 23.35 9.91 -1.62
C GLY A 98 22.33 8.78 -1.42
N CYS A 99 22.72 7.69 -0.76
CA CYS A 99 21.79 6.61 -0.39
C CYS A 99 20.90 6.96 0.81
N SER A 100 21.36 7.79 1.76
CA SER A 100 20.58 8.16 2.95
C SER A 100 19.40 9.07 2.63
N ASP A 101 19.54 9.96 1.65
CA ASP A 101 18.46 10.84 1.16
C ASP A 101 17.34 10.02 0.49
N GLY A 102 17.66 8.87 -0.11
CA GLY A 102 16.67 7.94 -0.64
C GLY A 102 15.81 7.28 0.44
N ILE A 103 16.32 7.17 1.67
CA ILE A 103 15.68 6.43 2.78
C ILE A 103 14.85 7.32 3.69
N ALA A 104 15.20 8.61 3.84
CA ALA A 104 14.42 9.58 4.62
C ALA A 104 12.97 9.74 4.10
N THR A 105 12.69 9.37 2.86
CA THR A 105 11.34 9.34 2.29
C THR A 105 10.51 8.10 2.68
N CYS A 106 11.11 7.10 3.34
CA CYS A 106 10.47 5.85 3.73
C CYS A 106 9.95 5.80 5.17
N SER A 107 10.16 6.85 5.98
CA SER A 107 9.66 6.97 7.34
C SER A 107 8.46 7.92 7.41
N VAL A 108 7.26 7.39 7.23
CA VAL A 108 6.03 8.04 7.69
C VAL A 108 5.56 7.29 8.93
N ASP A 109 6.10 7.69 10.07
CA ASP A 109 5.41 7.66 11.36
C ASP A 109 5.98 8.81 12.19
N GLY A 110 5.14 9.80 12.45
CA GLY A 110 5.50 11.00 13.22
C GLY A 110 5.28 10.80 14.71
N SER A 111 6.21 11.32 15.51
CA SER A 111 5.97 12.23 16.64
C SER A 111 7.27 12.39 17.44
N ASP A 112 7.68 13.64 17.61
CA ASP A 112 8.73 14.17 18.50
C ASP A 112 10.20 13.81 18.23
N ASN A 113 10.90 14.75 17.56
CA ASN A 113 12.25 15.19 17.94
C ASN A 113 12.62 16.47 17.17
N GLN A 114 12.20 17.62 17.72
CA GLN A 114 12.10 18.89 17.00
C GLN A 114 13.34 19.81 17.12
N ALA A 115 14.34 19.55 17.96
CA ALA A 115 15.33 20.59 18.28
C ALA A 115 16.70 20.52 17.56
N ARG A 116 17.14 19.36 17.06
CA ARG A 116 18.49 19.21 16.44
C ARG A 116 18.47 19.08 14.92
N THR A 117 17.29 18.87 14.38
CA THR A 117 16.97 18.84 12.96
C THR A 117 16.92 20.26 12.38
N MET A 118 16.55 21.29 13.14
CA MET A 118 16.20 22.62 12.61
C MET A 118 17.33 23.40 11.91
N LEU A 119 18.62 23.24 12.24
CA LEU A 119 19.69 24.07 11.67
C LEU A 119 20.24 23.52 10.35
N ASN A 120 20.40 22.19 10.24
CA ASN A 120 20.80 21.53 8.99
C ASN A 120 19.57 21.30 8.08
N GLN A 121 18.38 21.18 8.68
CA GLN A 121 17.14 21.33 7.94
C GLN A 121 16.96 22.75 7.44
N ALA A 122 17.39 23.85 8.07
CA ALA A 122 17.09 25.18 7.51
C ALA A 122 17.65 25.41 6.10
N THR A 123 18.85 24.91 5.78
CA THR A 123 19.49 25.05 4.46
C THR A 123 19.01 23.99 3.47
N GLN A 124 18.88 22.72 3.88
CA GLN A 124 18.23 21.70 3.06
C GLN A 124 16.75 22.00 2.85
N VAL A 125 16.03 22.55 3.85
CA VAL A 125 14.65 23.03 3.75
C VAL A 125 14.61 24.25 2.88
N LEU A 126 15.54 25.22 2.87
CA LEU A 126 15.46 26.32 1.89
C LEU A 126 15.58 25.81 0.43
N TYR A 127 16.49 24.86 0.19
CA TYR A 127 16.70 24.26 -1.13
C TYR A 127 15.55 23.30 -1.54
N VAL A 128 15.09 22.47 -0.59
CA VAL A 128 13.94 21.59 -0.72
C VAL A 128 12.64 22.39 -0.73
N LEU A 129 12.55 23.57 -0.13
CA LEU A 129 11.42 24.51 -0.16
C LEU A 129 11.40 25.26 -1.49
N LEU A 130 12.55 25.62 -2.09
CA LEU A 130 12.60 26.15 -3.46
C LEU A 130 12.28 25.07 -4.51
N LEU A 131 12.79 23.86 -4.33
CA LEU A 131 12.45 22.70 -5.16
C LEU A 131 11.01 22.22 -4.92
N LEU A 132 10.49 22.29 -3.69
CA LEU A 132 9.09 22.01 -3.37
C LEU A 132 8.19 23.14 -3.85
N LEU A 133 8.57 24.41 -3.76
CA LEU A 133 7.76 25.51 -4.28
C LEU A 133 7.68 25.43 -5.80
N SER A 134 8.76 25.09 -6.49
CA SER A 134 8.74 24.86 -7.95
C SER A 134 8.07 23.53 -8.35
N TYR A 135 8.23 22.46 -7.56
CA TYR A 135 7.59 21.16 -7.78
C TYR A 135 6.11 21.17 -7.42
N ILE A 136 5.70 21.77 -6.30
CA ILE A 136 4.32 21.98 -5.87
C ILE A 136 3.65 22.96 -6.82
N ALA A 137 4.26 24.12 -7.16
CA ALA A 137 3.67 25.03 -8.14
C ALA A 137 3.52 24.38 -9.53
N GLY A 138 4.49 23.57 -9.95
CA GLY A 138 4.41 22.78 -11.19
C GLY A 138 3.33 21.70 -11.11
N ARG A 139 3.31 20.91 -10.05
CA ARG A 139 2.38 19.81 -9.80
C ARG A 139 0.95 20.35 -9.66
N ASP A 140 0.73 21.40 -8.88
CA ASP A 140 -0.58 22.02 -8.69
C ASP A 140 -1.08 22.68 -9.97
N ARG A 141 -0.24 23.39 -10.73
CA ARG A 141 -0.63 23.91 -12.07
C ARG A 141 -0.97 22.78 -13.04
N VAL A 142 -0.21 21.69 -13.02
CA VAL A 142 -0.46 20.52 -13.88
C VAL A 142 -1.75 19.79 -13.47
N LEU A 143 -1.99 19.64 -12.16
CA LEU A 143 -3.16 19.01 -11.59
C LEU A 143 -4.42 19.83 -11.79
N THR A 144 -4.37 21.13 -11.54
CA THR A 144 -5.48 22.07 -11.77
C THR A 144 -5.84 22.09 -13.25
N ALA A 145 -4.85 22.12 -14.16
CA ALA A 145 -5.11 22.05 -15.59
C ALA A 145 -5.73 20.70 -16.02
N ASP A 146 -5.23 19.58 -15.49
CA ASP A 146 -5.79 18.24 -15.80
C ASP A 146 -7.19 18.06 -15.24
N ASN A 147 -7.41 18.42 -13.96
CA ASN A 147 -8.71 18.33 -13.32
C ASN A 147 -9.72 19.25 -14.01
N TRP A 148 -9.30 20.45 -14.42
CA TRP A 148 -10.13 21.38 -15.20
C TRP A 148 -10.50 20.81 -16.58
N LEU A 149 -9.53 20.22 -17.30
CA LEU A 149 -9.76 19.62 -18.62
C LEU A 149 -10.79 18.49 -18.53
N ILE A 150 -10.60 17.58 -17.56
CA ILE A 150 -11.52 16.48 -17.30
C ILE A 150 -12.90 17.03 -16.94
N SER A 151 -12.97 17.99 -16.01
CA SER A 151 -14.23 18.57 -15.54
C SER A 151 -15.01 19.22 -16.67
N LYS A 152 -14.36 20.04 -17.51
CA LYS A 152 -15.06 20.72 -18.60
C LYS A 152 -15.42 19.78 -19.75
N TYR A 153 -14.55 18.83 -20.11
CA TYR A 153 -14.85 17.87 -21.17
C TYR A 153 -16.04 16.98 -20.79
N MET A 154 -16.07 16.49 -19.54
CA MET A 154 -17.14 15.61 -19.07
C MET A 154 -18.44 16.36 -18.73
N ALA A 155 -18.40 17.66 -18.41
CA ALA A 155 -19.60 18.45 -18.12
C ALA A 155 -20.55 18.66 -19.33
N HIS A 156 -20.09 18.41 -20.57
CA HIS A 156 -20.88 18.64 -21.78
C HIS A 156 -21.46 17.35 -22.37
N GLU A 157 -21.26 16.20 -21.72
CA GLU A 157 -21.71 14.91 -22.23
C GLU A 157 -23.01 14.49 -21.54
N TYR A 158 -24.13 15.02 -22.02
CA TYR A 158 -25.46 14.59 -21.56
C TYR A 158 -25.85 13.28 -22.23
N VAL A 159 -26.23 12.30 -21.43
CA VAL A 159 -26.81 11.03 -21.90
C VAL A 159 -28.29 11.25 -22.10
N SER A 160 -28.82 11.03 -23.32
CA SER A 160 -30.25 11.14 -23.55
C SER A 160 -30.94 9.77 -23.56
N SER A 161 -30.19 8.68 -23.79
CA SER A 161 -30.71 7.31 -23.86
C SER A 161 -29.73 6.23 -23.36
N VAL A 162 -30.27 5.10 -22.88
CA VAL A 162 -29.50 3.90 -22.46
C VAL A 162 -28.76 3.25 -23.63
N ASN A 163 -29.17 3.52 -24.88
CA ASN A 163 -28.51 3.01 -26.09
C ASN A 163 -27.27 3.83 -26.50
N ASP A 164 -27.02 4.97 -25.85
CA ASP A 164 -25.91 5.86 -26.19
C ASP A 164 -24.55 5.31 -25.68
N PHE A 165 -24.59 4.33 -24.77
CA PHE A 165 -23.42 3.73 -24.16
C PHE A 165 -23.53 2.21 -24.07
N ASP A 166 -22.40 1.53 -24.21
CA ASP A 166 -22.27 0.08 -24.04
C ASP A 166 -21.10 -0.23 -23.10
N PRO A 167 -21.38 -0.80 -21.91
CA PRO A 167 -20.36 -1.10 -20.90
C PRO A 167 -19.43 -2.25 -21.29
N GLU A 168 -19.83 -3.15 -22.21
CA GLU A 168 -18.97 -4.27 -22.62
C GLU A 168 -17.89 -3.81 -23.61
N THR A 169 -18.28 -2.96 -24.56
CA THR A 169 -17.36 -2.36 -25.54
C THR A 169 -16.74 -1.05 -25.07
N MET A 170 -17.13 -0.55 -23.88
CA MET A 170 -16.79 0.78 -23.36
C MET A 170 -17.18 1.93 -24.32
N ARG A 171 -18.11 1.69 -25.25
CA ARG A 171 -18.62 2.71 -26.17
C ARG A 171 -19.45 3.72 -25.37
N GLY A 172 -19.26 5.00 -25.63
CA GLY A 172 -19.94 6.07 -24.88
C GLY A 172 -19.32 6.38 -23.52
N TYR A 173 -18.30 5.64 -23.08
CA TYR A 173 -17.51 5.93 -21.89
C TYR A 173 -16.28 6.77 -22.24
N LYS A 174 -16.46 8.09 -22.40
CA LYS A 174 -15.38 9.02 -22.80
C LYS A 174 -14.51 9.49 -21.63
N TYR A 175 -14.10 8.57 -20.76
CA TYR A 175 -13.18 8.88 -19.67
C TYR A 175 -11.81 9.29 -20.21
N VAL A 176 -11.31 10.47 -19.81
CA VAL A 176 -10.07 11.04 -20.35
C VAL A 176 -8.85 10.35 -19.77
N VAL A 177 -8.08 9.67 -20.62
CA VAL A 177 -6.81 9.03 -20.26
C VAL A 177 -5.66 10.04 -20.39
N THR A 178 -5.52 10.70 -21.54
CA THR A 178 -4.51 11.75 -21.77
C THR A 178 -5.05 12.85 -22.68
N GLY A 179 -4.74 14.12 -22.40
CA GLY A 179 -5.10 15.25 -23.24
C GLY A 179 -4.28 16.48 -22.88
N GLN A 180 -4.10 17.40 -23.83
CA GLN A 180 -3.31 18.61 -23.65
C GLN A 180 -4.24 19.84 -23.65
N LYS A 181 -4.07 20.74 -22.67
CA LYS A 181 -4.66 22.07 -22.69
C LYS A 181 -3.67 23.00 -23.40
N ASN A 182 -3.98 23.45 -24.61
CA ASN A 182 -3.30 24.59 -25.21
C ASN A 182 -4.06 25.84 -24.77
N ALA A 183 -3.75 26.37 -23.58
CA ALA A 183 -4.36 27.61 -23.12
C ALA A 183 -3.60 28.80 -23.75
N GLN A 184 -4.24 29.58 -24.61
CA GLN A 184 -3.85 30.98 -24.77
C GLN A 184 -4.50 31.76 -23.61
N ASP A 185 -3.70 32.44 -22.80
CA ASP A 185 -4.17 33.28 -21.71
C ASP A 185 -4.97 34.46 -22.27
N GLY A 186 -6.28 34.44 -22.04
CA GLY A 186 -7.20 35.54 -22.39
C GLY A 186 -8.42 35.52 -21.46
N CYS A 187 -8.78 36.68 -20.91
CA CYS A 187 -9.78 36.87 -19.86
C CYS A 187 -11.25 36.85 -20.37
N GLY A 188 -11.61 35.90 -21.24
CA GLY A 188 -12.96 35.76 -21.79
C GLY A 188 -13.37 34.30 -21.86
N GLU A 189 -14.67 34.03 -21.74
CA GLU A 189 -15.31 32.69 -21.75
C GLU A 189 -14.50 31.61 -22.46
N TYR A 190 -13.90 30.72 -21.64
CA TYR A 190 -13.04 29.65 -22.11
C TYR A 190 -13.81 28.64 -22.98
N LYS A 191 -13.81 28.88 -24.29
CA LYS A 191 -14.17 27.90 -25.33
C LYS A 191 -13.05 26.85 -25.40
N LEU A 192 -13.39 25.57 -25.22
CA LEU A 192 -12.44 24.46 -25.35
C LEU A 192 -12.13 24.25 -26.83
N ASP A 193 -11.01 24.78 -27.30
CA ASP A 193 -10.43 24.39 -28.58
C ASP A 193 -9.47 23.20 -28.33
N VAL A 194 -10.06 22.05 -27.99
CA VAL A 194 -9.32 20.78 -27.93
C VAL A 194 -9.44 20.14 -29.29
N THR A 195 -8.34 20.03 -30.02
CA THR A 195 -8.32 19.20 -31.23
C THR A 195 -8.58 17.75 -30.80
N ASP A 196 -9.69 17.15 -31.27
CA ASP A 196 -10.05 15.77 -30.95
C ASP A 196 -8.92 14.77 -31.21
N ASN A 197 -7.99 15.09 -32.11
CA ASN A 197 -6.81 14.27 -32.41
C ASN A 197 -5.80 14.15 -31.26
N ASP A 198 -5.82 15.06 -30.28
CA ASP A 198 -4.84 15.11 -29.19
C ASP A 198 -5.35 14.47 -27.88
N LEU A 199 -6.67 14.25 -27.78
CA LEU A 199 -7.34 13.70 -26.60
C LEU A 199 -7.56 12.20 -26.73
N VAL A 200 -6.96 11.41 -25.83
CA VAL A 200 -7.18 9.96 -25.75
C VAL A 200 -8.17 9.65 -24.63
N THR A 201 -9.31 9.09 -25.01
CA THR A 201 -10.39 8.63 -24.14
C THR A 201 -10.46 7.09 -24.12
N VAL A 202 -11.11 6.52 -23.10
CA VAL A 202 -11.21 5.06 -22.92
C VAL A 202 -11.90 4.38 -24.10
N ASP A 203 -12.97 4.95 -24.64
CA ASP A 203 -13.67 4.45 -25.83
C ASP A 203 -12.75 4.36 -27.06
N ARG A 204 -11.90 5.37 -27.30
CA ARG A 204 -10.88 5.36 -28.37
C ARG A 204 -9.82 4.28 -28.16
N VAL A 205 -9.42 4.02 -26.92
CA VAL A 205 -8.49 2.92 -26.60
C VAL A 205 -9.14 1.56 -26.89
N TRP A 206 -10.44 1.41 -26.58
CA TRP A 206 -11.18 0.17 -26.81
C TRP A 206 -11.42 -0.13 -28.29
N GLN A 207 -11.68 0.92 -29.09
CA GLN A 207 -11.92 0.85 -30.53
C GLN A 207 -10.65 0.82 -31.39
N CYS A 208 -9.46 0.89 -30.78
CA CYS A 208 -8.20 0.90 -31.52
C CYS A 208 -7.96 -0.45 -32.25
N GLU A 209 -7.72 -0.39 -33.56
CA GLU A 209 -7.49 -1.54 -34.44
C GLU A 209 -6.02 -2.03 -34.47
N GLY A 210 -5.16 -1.49 -33.61
CA GLY A 210 -3.77 -1.91 -33.52
C GLY A 210 -3.61 -3.35 -33.02
N SER A 211 -2.72 -4.13 -33.63
CA SER A 211 -2.50 -5.55 -33.31
C SER A 211 -2.21 -5.81 -31.82
N LEU A 212 -1.52 -4.85 -31.17
CA LEU A 212 -1.16 -4.89 -29.76
C LEU A 212 -2.39 -4.93 -28.85
N LEU A 213 -3.42 -4.12 -29.15
CA LEU A 213 -4.64 -3.97 -28.36
C LEU A 213 -5.75 -4.94 -28.75
N LEU A 214 -5.71 -5.49 -29.97
CA LEU A 214 -6.64 -6.53 -30.43
C LEU A 214 -6.33 -7.92 -29.85
N SER A 215 -5.08 -8.18 -29.46
CA SER A 215 -4.69 -9.46 -28.87
C SER A 215 -5.38 -9.72 -27.52
N LYS A 216 -5.48 -10.99 -27.10
CA LYS A 216 -5.97 -11.35 -25.75
C LYS A 216 -5.13 -10.71 -24.62
N ALA A 217 -3.84 -10.47 -24.87
CA ALA A 217 -2.97 -9.70 -23.97
C ALA A 217 -3.33 -8.20 -23.95
N GLY A 218 -3.84 -7.69 -25.08
CA GLY A 218 -4.37 -6.34 -25.26
C GLY A 218 -5.46 -5.97 -24.27
N ASN A 219 -6.29 -6.91 -23.82
CA ASN A 219 -7.29 -6.66 -22.77
C ASN A 219 -6.67 -6.14 -21.46
N LYS A 220 -5.48 -6.63 -21.08
CA LYS A 220 -4.77 -6.11 -19.89
C LYS A 220 -4.27 -4.68 -20.11
N PHE A 221 -3.91 -4.32 -21.33
CA PHE A 221 -3.48 -2.95 -21.67
C PHE A 221 -4.66 -1.99 -21.72
N LYS A 222 -5.80 -2.44 -22.24
CA LYS A 222 -7.08 -1.72 -22.16
C LYS A 222 -7.47 -1.48 -20.70
N ASP A 223 -7.45 -2.53 -19.88
CA ASP A 223 -7.68 -2.46 -18.43
C ASP A 223 -6.73 -1.47 -17.74
N LEU A 224 -5.44 -1.43 -18.11
CA LEU A 224 -4.45 -0.48 -17.57
C LEU A 224 -4.80 0.98 -17.88
N CYS A 225 -5.20 1.28 -19.13
CA CYS A 225 -5.67 2.62 -19.51
C CYS A 225 -6.97 2.99 -18.78
N LEU A 226 -7.86 2.02 -18.57
CA LEU A 226 -9.07 2.21 -17.78
C LEU A 226 -8.74 2.55 -16.32
N SER A 227 -7.88 1.77 -15.66
CA SER A 227 -7.41 2.04 -14.29
C SER A 227 -6.83 3.44 -14.14
N PHE A 228 -6.08 3.92 -15.14
CA PHE A 228 -5.51 5.27 -15.11
C PHE A 228 -6.59 6.37 -15.24
N ALA A 229 -7.61 6.15 -16.06
CA ALA A 229 -8.74 7.06 -16.18
C ALA A 229 -9.56 7.10 -14.88
N LEU A 230 -9.82 5.92 -14.28
CA LEU A 230 -10.49 5.80 -12.98
C LEU A 230 -9.70 6.50 -11.87
N PHE A 231 -8.37 6.37 -11.85
CA PHE A 231 -7.51 7.08 -10.90
C PHE A 231 -7.69 8.60 -11.00
N LYS A 232 -7.77 9.13 -12.23
CA LYS A 232 -8.01 10.56 -12.46
C LYS A 232 -9.39 11.01 -11.97
N LEU A 233 -10.41 10.18 -12.18
CA LEU A 233 -11.76 10.44 -11.67
C LEU A 233 -11.81 10.39 -10.14
N LEU A 234 -11.17 9.38 -9.52
CA LEU A 234 -11.06 9.24 -8.08
C LEU A 234 -10.39 10.49 -7.51
N ARG A 235 -9.22 10.87 -8.03
CA ARG A 235 -8.48 12.08 -7.62
C ARG A 235 -9.32 13.36 -7.72
N ARG A 236 -10.14 13.53 -8.77
CA ARG A 236 -11.04 14.69 -8.89
C ARG A 236 -12.05 14.71 -7.75
N ARG A 237 -12.64 13.56 -7.42
CA ARG A 237 -13.61 13.42 -6.33
C ARG A 237 -12.99 13.71 -4.96
N LEU A 238 -11.68 13.48 -4.79
CA LEU A 238 -10.96 13.80 -3.54
C LEU A 238 -10.67 15.30 -3.36
N ASN A 239 -10.68 16.09 -4.43
CA ASN A 239 -10.30 17.52 -4.42
C ASN A 239 -11.51 18.48 -4.48
N GLU A 240 -12.71 18.02 -4.09
CA GLU A 240 -13.94 18.83 -3.92
C GLU A 240 -14.32 19.73 -5.11
N SER A 241 -13.92 19.40 -6.34
CA SER A 241 -14.39 20.12 -7.53
C SER A 241 -15.82 19.70 -7.84
N PRO A 242 -16.76 20.62 -8.17
CA PRO A 242 -18.16 20.28 -8.36
C PRO A 242 -18.33 19.15 -9.39
N LEU A 243 -18.94 18.06 -8.92
CA LEU A 243 -19.31 16.92 -9.75
C LEU A 243 -20.63 17.27 -10.43
N HIS A 244 -20.68 17.20 -11.76
CA HIS A 244 -21.93 17.26 -12.55
C HIS A 244 -22.60 15.89 -12.69
N GLU A 245 -22.05 14.85 -12.03
CA GLU A 245 -22.45 13.44 -12.19
C GLU A 245 -23.03 12.77 -10.91
N PRO A 246 -23.53 13.45 -9.86
CA PRO A 246 -24.32 12.73 -8.87
C PRO A 246 -25.58 12.21 -9.56
N ASP A 247 -25.82 10.91 -9.48
CA ASP A 247 -26.98 10.18 -10.00
C ASP A 247 -27.01 9.81 -11.50
N ASP A 248 -25.86 9.83 -12.20
CA ASP A 248 -25.79 9.26 -13.57
C ASP A 248 -25.85 7.72 -13.53
N ILE A 249 -26.96 7.15 -14.01
CA ILE A 249 -27.20 5.70 -14.14
C ILE A 249 -26.07 4.97 -14.87
N ARG A 250 -25.34 5.67 -15.74
CA ARG A 250 -24.17 5.18 -16.47
C ARG A 250 -23.05 4.69 -15.55
N THR A 251 -22.85 5.33 -14.40
CA THR A 251 -21.80 4.99 -13.42
C THR A 251 -22.10 3.67 -12.73
N LEU A 252 -23.36 3.45 -12.34
CA LEU A 252 -23.82 2.18 -11.79
C LEU A 252 -23.77 1.06 -12.82
N VAL A 253 -24.22 1.33 -14.06
CA VAL A 253 -24.16 0.35 -15.16
C VAL A 253 -22.71 0.01 -15.52
N PHE A 254 -21.80 0.97 -15.45
CA PHE A 254 -20.37 0.75 -15.65
C PHE A 254 -19.79 -0.25 -14.66
N VAL A 255 -20.03 -0.06 -13.36
CA VAL A 255 -19.53 -1.00 -12.34
C VAL A 255 -20.15 -2.38 -12.52
N ARG A 256 -21.47 -2.44 -12.73
CA ARG A 256 -22.23 -3.69 -12.79
C ARG A 256 -21.97 -4.52 -14.06
N ARG A 257 -21.95 -3.87 -15.22
CA ARG A 257 -21.91 -4.53 -16.54
C ARG A 257 -20.63 -4.27 -17.32
N GLY A 258 -19.76 -3.34 -16.88
CA GLY A 258 -18.50 -3.03 -17.54
C GLY A 258 -17.28 -3.51 -16.75
N LEU A 259 -17.22 -3.21 -15.45
CA LEU A 259 -16.12 -3.60 -14.58
C LEU A 259 -16.28 -5.02 -14.02
N ALA A 260 -17.48 -5.35 -13.54
CA ALA A 260 -17.89 -6.72 -13.15
C ALA A 260 -18.41 -7.55 -14.35
N SER A 261 -18.02 -7.17 -15.57
CA SER A 261 -18.39 -7.85 -16.81
C SER A 261 -17.55 -9.11 -17.03
N GLY A 262 -18.16 -10.13 -17.65
CA GLY A 262 -17.50 -11.39 -17.98
C GLY A 262 -17.71 -12.50 -16.95
N GLY A 263 -18.62 -13.44 -17.26
CA GLY A 263 -18.84 -14.73 -16.57
C GLY A 263 -18.31 -14.87 -15.13
N GLU A 264 -17.38 -15.79 -14.93
CA GLU A 264 -16.72 -16.08 -13.63
C GLU A 264 -15.44 -15.27 -13.38
N ASP A 265 -15.07 -14.29 -14.22
CA ASP A 265 -13.79 -13.57 -14.13
C ASP A 265 -13.82 -12.40 -13.12
N HIS A 266 -14.14 -12.74 -11.87
CA HIS A 266 -14.12 -11.83 -10.72
C HIS A 266 -12.74 -11.18 -10.49
N GLU A 267 -11.66 -11.77 -10.99
CA GLU A 267 -10.30 -11.25 -10.84
C GLU A 267 -10.04 -10.01 -11.69
N ARG A 268 -10.76 -9.80 -12.80
CA ARG A 268 -10.62 -8.59 -13.62
C ARG A 268 -10.98 -7.33 -12.84
N MET A 269 -12.14 -7.33 -12.18
CA MET A 269 -12.64 -6.20 -11.41
C MET A 269 -11.64 -5.78 -10.31
N PHE A 270 -11.18 -6.74 -9.48
CA PHE A 270 -10.21 -6.47 -8.43
C PHE A 270 -8.87 -6.00 -8.99
N ARG A 271 -8.41 -6.56 -10.11
CA ARG A 271 -7.16 -6.15 -10.77
C ARG A 271 -7.22 -4.71 -11.28
N VAL A 272 -8.32 -4.28 -11.90
CA VAL A 272 -8.46 -2.91 -12.41
C VAL A 272 -8.42 -1.91 -11.26
N ILE A 273 -9.11 -2.18 -10.15
CA ILE A 273 -9.11 -1.31 -8.97
C ILE A 273 -7.77 -1.36 -8.23
N GLU A 274 -7.09 -2.51 -8.17
CA GLU A 274 -5.75 -2.62 -7.59
C GLU A 274 -4.75 -1.72 -8.32
N VAL A 275 -4.78 -1.73 -9.66
CA VAL A 275 -3.92 -0.88 -10.51
C VAL A 275 -4.34 0.60 -10.43
N GLU A 276 -5.62 0.89 -10.27
CA GLU A 276 -6.07 2.26 -9.99
C GLU A 276 -5.48 2.79 -8.67
N LEU A 277 -5.61 2.00 -7.60
CA LEU A 277 -5.11 2.36 -6.28
C LEU A 277 -3.58 2.36 -6.24
N SER A 278 -2.90 1.62 -7.12
CA SER A 278 -1.45 1.73 -7.28
C SER A 278 -1.03 3.07 -7.86
N PHE A 279 -1.77 3.61 -8.84
CA PHE A 279 -1.55 4.97 -9.32
C PHE A 279 -1.80 6.00 -8.20
N LEU A 280 -2.84 5.82 -7.39
CA LEU A 280 -3.10 6.70 -6.25
C LEU A 280 -1.98 6.63 -5.20
N TYR A 281 -1.51 5.43 -4.89
CA TYR A 281 -0.39 5.21 -4.00
C TYR A 281 0.87 5.90 -4.55
N ASP A 282 1.21 5.64 -5.81
CA ASP A 282 2.39 6.19 -6.44
C ASP A 282 2.33 7.73 -6.50
N PHE A 283 1.14 8.29 -6.67
CA PHE A 283 0.91 9.73 -6.62
C PHE A 283 1.21 10.35 -5.25
N HIS A 284 0.82 9.68 -4.15
CA HIS A 284 1.00 10.20 -2.79
C HIS A 284 2.36 9.86 -2.17
N TYR A 285 2.94 8.71 -2.50
CA TYR A 285 4.09 8.14 -1.79
C TYR A 285 5.31 7.89 -2.67
N ALA A 286 5.15 7.73 -3.99
CA ALA A 286 6.28 7.44 -4.86
C ALA A 286 6.78 8.71 -5.57
N ARG A 287 8.11 8.76 -5.76
CA ARG A 287 8.82 9.87 -6.39
C ARG A 287 8.74 9.75 -7.91
N TYR A 288 7.54 9.79 -8.49
CA TYR A 288 7.38 9.76 -9.95
C TYR A 288 7.18 11.16 -10.54
N PRO A 289 7.85 11.47 -11.66
CA PRO A 289 7.62 12.71 -12.40
C PRO A 289 6.18 12.75 -12.89
N SER A 290 5.60 13.95 -12.88
CA SER A 290 4.21 14.17 -13.27
C SER A 290 3.88 13.56 -14.66
N PRO A 291 2.60 13.23 -14.94
CA PRO A 291 2.17 12.66 -16.22
C PRO A 291 2.53 13.49 -17.47
N LYS A 292 2.95 14.75 -17.32
CA LYS A 292 3.30 15.66 -18.43
C LYS A 292 4.78 15.69 -18.79
N GLN A 293 5.67 15.27 -17.90
CA GLN A 293 7.11 15.28 -18.17
C GLN A 293 7.51 14.09 -19.05
N THR A 294 8.29 14.37 -20.08
CA THR A 294 8.96 13.36 -20.88
C THR A 294 10.04 12.70 -20.03
N LEU A 295 10.29 11.41 -20.25
CA LEU A 295 11.35 10.67 -19.57
C LEU A 295 12.76 11.12 -19.99
N ILE A 296 12.86 12.07 -20.93
CA ILE A 296 14.11 12.49 -21.57
C ILE A 296 15.11 13.05 -20.55
N PRO A 297 14.75 14.00 -19.66
CA PRO A 297 15.69 14.52 -18.67
C PRO A 297 16.22 13.41 -17.75
N GLU A 298 15.35 12.50 -17.33
CA GLU A 298 15.70 11.38 -16.44
C GLU A 298 16.60 10.35 -17.15
N THR A 299 16.34 10.09 -18.45
CA THR A 299 17.22 9.23 -19.26
C THR A 299 18.60 9.85 -19.43
N VAL A 300 18.69 11.18 -19.59
CA VAL A 300 19.95 11.90 -19.75
C VAL A 300 20.73 11.92 -18.44
N THR A 301 20.07 12.21 -17.31
CA THR A 301 20.73 12.18 -16.00
C THR A 301 21.22 10.78 -15.65
N PHE A 302 20.41 9.74 -15.92
CA PHE A 302 20.82 8.35 -15.74
C PHE A 302 22.02 8.00 -16.62
N ALA A 303 21.99 8.35 -17.91
CA ALA A 303 23.10 8.08 -18.83
C ALA A 303 24.39 8.79 -18.37
N CYS A 304 24.32 10.06 -17.96
CA CYS A 304 25.45 10.80 -17.42
C CYS A 304 25.99 10.14 -16.13
N ALA A 305 25.13 9.75 -15.19
CA ALA A 305 25.53 9.07 -13.96
C ALA A 305 26.22 7.72 -14.24
N MET A 306 25.70 6.95 -15.19
CA MET A 306 26.28 5.68 -15.63
C MET A 306 27.64 5.87 -16.28
N VAL A 307 27.77 6.83 -17.20
CA VAL A 307 29.06 7.13 -17.85
C VAL A 307 30.09 7.55 -16.81
N LEU A 308 29.74 8.48 -15.90
CA LEU A 308 30.65 8.92 -14.83
C LEU A 308 31.06 7.75 -13.93
N SER A 309 30.14 6.88 -13.54
CA SER A 309 30.42 5.73 -12.67
C SER A 309 31.28 4.65 -13.36
N LEU A 310 31.08 4.43 -14.66
CA LEU A 310 31.92 3.52 -15.45
C LEU A 310 33.31 4.11 -15.67
N CYS A 311 33.41 5.41 -15.95
CA CYS A 311 34.70 6.10 -16.08
C CYS A 311 35.50 6.09 -14.78
N THR A 312 34.86 6.23 -13.61
CA THR A 312 35.54 6.12 -12.32
C THR A 312 35.99 4.70 -12.04
N LEU A 313 35.13 3.68 -12.27
CA LEU A 313 35.51 2.26 -12.13
C LEU A 313 36.71 1.87 -13.01
N LEU A 314 36.76 2.39 -14.23
CA LEU A 314 37.81 2.11 -15.21
C LEU A 314 39.04 3.04 -15.09
N SER A 315 39.06 3.93 -14.10
CA SER A 315 40.17 4.86 -13.92
C SER A 315 41.46 4.12 -13.50
N SER A 316 42.60 4.59 -14.03
CA SER A 316 43.93 4.01 -13.76
C SER A 316 44.27 3.87 -12.26
N PRO A 317 43.89 4.81 -11.36
CA PRO A 317 44.15 4.67 -9.93
C PRO A 317 43.39 3.50 -9.29
N LEU A 318 42.17 3.21 -9.75
CA LEU A 318 41.36 2.11 -9.23
C LEU A 318 41.71 0.77 -9.87
N LEU A 319 42.18 0.72 -11.12
CA LEU A 319 42.58 -0.51 -11.82
C LEU A 319 44.03 -0.96 -11.55
N HIS A 320 44.97 -0.01 -11.49
CA HIS A 320 46.42 -0.30 -11.48
C HIS A 320 47.13 0.09 -10.18
N TYR A 321 46.42 0.24 -9.07
CA TYR A 321 47.06 0.52 -7.79
C TYR A 321 48.05 -0.60 -7.42
N ARG A 322 49.34 -0.36 -7.69
CA ARG A 322 50.45 -1.12 -7.14
C ARG A 322 50.64 -0.64 -5.71
N TYR A 323 50.58 -1.56 -4.76
CA TYR A 323 51.03 -1.36 -3.37
C TYR A 323 52.37 -0.63 -3.39
N ARG A 324 52.36 0.68 -3.18
CA ARG A 324 53.60 1.45 -3.03
C ARG A 324 53.97 1.33 -1.56
N SER A 325 54.63 0.22 -1.23
CA SER A 325 55.38 0.11 0.02
C SER A 325 56.35 1.27 0.05
N SER A 326 56.10 2.27 0.88
CA SER A 326 57.06 3.32 1.20
C SER A 326 58.20 2.69 1.99
N SER A 327 59.07 1.96 1.31
CA SER A 327 60.43 1.68 1.79
C SER A 327 61.27 2.91 1.49
N SER A 328 61.04 3.99 2.25
CA SER A 328 61.98 5.10 2.31
C SER A 328 63.13 4.69 3.22
N SER A 329 64.23 4.22 2.62
CA SER A 329 65.55 4.45 3.20
C SER A 329 65.77 5.96 3.29
N SER A 330 65.59 6.55 4.47
CA SER A 330 65.94 7.96 4.70
C SER A 330 67.39 8.06 5.18
N PRO A 331 68.23 8.97 4.63
CA PRO A 331 69.22 9.67 5.42
C PRO A 331 68.51 10.75 6.26
N ALA A 332 68.98 10.94 7.48
CA ALA A 332 68.39 11.80 8.49
C ALA A 332 68.39 13.30 8.13
N GLY A 333 67.33 14.00 8.55
CA GLY A 333 67.37 15.45 8.79
C GLY A 333 66.35 16.29 8.01
N ALA A 334 65.11 16.38 8.49
CA ALA A 334 64.26 17.58 8.45
C ALA A 334 62.90 17.26 9.10
N GLY A 335 62.52 17.99 10.15
CA GLY A 335 61.25 17.85 10.87
C GLY A 335 60.05 18.36 10.07
N GLY A 336 59.65 17.61 9.05
CA GLY A 336 58.35 17.76 8.38
C GLY A 336 57.42 16.64 8.83
N ASN A 337 56.19 16.98 9.25
CA ASN A 337 55.12 16.02 9.53
C ASN A 337 54.94 15.07 8.34
N ILE A 338 55.40 13.83 8.48
CA ILE A 338 55.20 12.80 7.47
C ILE A 338 53.74 12.34 7.57
N ASN A 339 52.88 12.91 6.74
CA ASN A 339 51.51 12.43 6.56
C ASN A 339 51.57 10.99 5.99
N PHE A 340 51.35 10.01 6.85
CA PHE A 340 51.36 8.59 6.49
C PHE A 340 50.05 8.23 5.78
N PHE A 341 50.07 8.20 4.44
CA PHE A 341 48.94 7.72 3.64
C PHE A 341 48.82 6.20 3.76
N ILE A 342 47.83 5.73 4.53
CA ILE A 342 47.48 4.30 4.65
C ILE A 342 46.35 4.03 3.67
N THR A 343 46.68 3.48 2.50
CA THR A 343 45.68 2.95 1.57
C THR A 343 45.90 1.44 1.47
N THR A 344 44.94 0.67 1.95
CA THR A 344 44.99 -0.79 1.97
C THR A 344 44.37 -1.37 0.68
N GLY A 345 44.70 -2.61 0.33
CA GLY A 345 44.02 -3.30 -0.78
C GLY A 345 42.50 -3.46 -0.55
N LEU A 346 42.06 -3.45 0.72
CA LEU A 346 40.66 -3.48 1.11
C LEU A 346 39.94 -2.18 0.76
N ASP A 347 40.60 -1.02 0.88
CA ASP A 347 40.02 0.28 0.53
C ASP A 347 39.59 0.34 -0.94
N ILE A 348 40.41 -0.22 -1.83
CA ILE A 348 40.16 -0.25 -3.28
C ILE A 348 39.04 -1.22 -3.61
N TRP A 349 39.04 -2.39 -2.97
CA TRP A 349 37.96 -3.35 -3.12
C TRP A 349 36.62 -2.77 -2.64
N LEU A 350 36.63 -2.08 -1.50
CA LEU A 350 35.48 -1.39 -0.94
C LEU A 350 34.98 -0.27 -1.85
N ALA A 351 35.86 0.58 -2.38
CA ALA A 351 35.50 1.63 -3.33
C ALA A 351 34.86 1.06 -4.61
N ARG A 352 35.42 -0.03 -5.17
CA ARG A 352 34.82 -0.73 -6.33
C ARG A 352 33.44 -1.29 -5.99
N LEU A 353 33.28 -1.93 -4.83
CA LEU A 353 32.00 -2.47 -4.37
C LEU A 353 30.94 -1.37 -4.24
N VAL A 354 31.30 -0.23 -3.66
CA VAL A 354 30.41 0.93 -3.50
C VAL A 354 29.95 1.48 -4.84
N ILE A 355 30.85 1.66 -5.82
CA ILE A 355 30.49 2.18 -7.14
C ILE A 355 29.65 1.16 -7.93
N VAL A 356 29.98 -0.13 -7.85
CA VAL A 356 29.15 -1.19 -8.48
C VAL A 356 27.75 -1.21 -7.87
N LEU A 357 27.65 -1.10 -6.54
CA LEU A 357 26.35 -1.02 -5.86
C LEU A 357 25.57 0.23 -6.31
N PHE A 358 26.22 1.39 -6.40
CA PHE A 358 25.61 2.62 -6.93
C PHE A 358 25.04 2.42 -8.33
N VAL A 359 25.82 1.85 -9.26
CA VAL A 359 25.39 1.56 -10.62
C VAL A 359 24.18 0.62 -10.65
N ILE A 360 24.18 -0.43 -9.83
CA ILE A 360 23.05 -1.35 -9.73
C ILE A 360 21.80 -0.64 -9.22
N LEU A 361 21.94 0.23 -8.21
CA LEU A 361 20.83 0.99 -7.63
C LEU A 361 20.25 2.00 -8.62
N GLU A 362 21.10 2.78 -9.32
CA GLU A 362 20.68 3.72 -10.37
C GLU A 362 19.98 3.00 -11.53
N LEU A 363 20.54 1.86 -11.97
CA LEU A 363 19.91 1.03 -13.01
C LEU A 363 18.55 0.50 -12.55
N PHE A 364 18.45 0.02 -11.30
CA PHE A 364 17.19 -0.46 -10.74
C PHE A 364 16.13 0.65 -10.66
N GLN A 365 16.50 1.85 -10.20
CA GLN A 365 15.60 3.00 -10.15
C GLN A 365 15.11 3.41 -11.55
N TYR A 366 16.03 3.50 -12.51
CA TYR A 366 15.70 3.82 -13.90
C TYR A 366 14.78 2.77 -14.54
N LEU A 367 15.09 1.47 -14.35
CA LEU A 367 14.24 0.38 -14.83
C LEU A 367 12.87 0.38 -14.15
N SER A 368 12.78 0.68 -12.85
CA SER A 368 11.50 0.83 -12.12
C SER A 368 10.65 1.95 -12.71
N LEU A 369 11.27 3.05 -13.15
CA LEU A 369 10.60 4.18 -13.78
C LEU A 369 10.13 3.84 -15.21
N VAL A 370 10.98 3.20 -16.01
CA VAL A 370 10.69 2.83 -17.41
C VAL A 370 9.65 1.71 -17.49
N LEU A 371 9.70 0.74 -16.58
CA LEU A 371 8.74 -0.37 -16.47
C LEU A 371 7.54 -0.03 -15.57
N SER A 372 7.43 1.22 -15.13
CA SER A 372 6.28 1.69 -14.35
C SER A 372 4.99 1.67 -15.18
N ASP A 373 3.88 1.44 -14.50
CA ASP A 373 2.56 1.46 -15.10
C ASP A 373 2.21 2.85 -15.69
N TRP A 374 2.77 3.92 -15.11
CA TRP A 374 2.65 5.29 -15.63
C TRP A 374 3.27 5.44 -17.02
N HIS A 375 4.48 4.88 -17.22
CA HIS A 375 5.16 4.96 -18.51
C HIS A 375 4.44 4.12 -19.56
N LYS A 376 3.97 2.91 -19.19
CA LYS A 376 3.19 2.05 -20.07
C LYS A 376 1.93 2.75 -20.59
N VAL A 377 1.17 3.42 -19.72
CA VAL A 377 -0.01 4.21 -20.15
C VAL A 377 0.38 5.31 -21.14
N LYS A 378 1.43 6.09 -20.86
CA LYS A 378 1.91 7.15 -21.80
C LYS A 378 2.22 6.57 -23.18
N LEU A 379 2.86 5.40 -23.20
CA LEU A 379 3.30 4.75 -24.43
C LEU A 379 2.12 4.16 -25.21
N LEU A 380 1.13 3.58 -24.50
CA LEU A 380 -0.13 3.13 -25.08
C LEU A 380 -0.94 4.29 -25.66
N CYS A 381 -1.05 5.42 -24.95
CA CYS A 381 -1.73 6.61 -25.47
C CYS A 381 -1.04 7.17 -26.72
N ARG A 382 0.30 7.13 -26.78
CA ARG A 382 1.06 7.51 -28.00
C ARG A 382 0.80 6.55 -29.16
N TYR A 383 0.70 5.25 -28.89
CA TYR A 383 0.33 4.24 -29.88
C TYR A 383 -1.07 4.52 -30.45
N VAL A 384 -2.07 4.74 -29.59
CA VAL A 384 -3.45 5.07 -30.01
C VAL A 384 -3.53 6.39 -30.80
N ARG A 385 -2.72 7.39 -30.45
CA ARG A 385 -2.69 8.70 -31.14
C ARG A 385 -1.99 8.67 -32.50
N LYS A 386 -1.05 7.75 -32.72
CA LYS A 386 -0.21 7.72 -33.93
C LYS A 386 -0.44 6.45 -34.75
N PRO A 387 -1.29 6.51 -35.79
CA PRO A 387 -1.50 5.37 -36.69
C PRO A 387 -0.22 4.86 -37.37
N SER A 388 0.80 5.70 -37.51
CA SER A 388 2.12 5.34 -38.05
C SER A 388 2.90 4.31 -37.22
N TRP A 389 2.45 4.05 -35.99
CA TRP A 389 3.01 3.02 -35.10
C TRP A 389 2.38 1.65 -35.35
N HIS A 390 1.20 1.60 -35.97
CA HIS A 390 0.52 0.35 -36.32
C HIS A 390 1.29 -0.40 -37.42
N GLY A 391 1.42 -1.72 -37.27
CA GLY A 391 2.06 -2.58 -38.27
C GLY A 391 3.59 -2.62 -38.22
N ARG A 392 4.23 -1.85 -37.33
CA ARG A 392 5.68 -1.93 -37.09
C ARG A 392 5.99 -3.07 -36.11
N ARG A 393 6.27 -4.27 -36.62
CA ARG A 393 6.51 -5.49 -35.81
C ARG A 393 7.53 -5.31 -34.68
N VAL A 394 8.67 -4.67 -34.95
CA VAL A 394 9.73 -4.46 -33.94
C VAL A 394 9.25 -3.54 -32.82
N LEU A 395 8.55 -2.46 -33.16
CA LEU A 395 8.01 -1.53 -32.18
C LEU A 395 6.93 -2.20 -31.34
N GLU A 396 5.97 -2.88 -31.98
CA GLU A 396 4.91 -3.62 -31.28
C GLU A 396 5.48 -4.71 -30.37
N MET A 397 6.54 -5.42 -30.81
CA MET A 397 7.24 -6.41 -29.99
C MET A 397 7.95 -5.79 -28.78
N LEU A 398 8.62 -4.64 -28.95
CA LEU A 398 9.25 -3.90 -27.86
C LEU A 398 8.19 -3.39 -26.87
N LEU A 399 7.11 -2.79 -27.36
CA LEU A 399 5.98 -2.34 -26.55
C LEU A 399 5.37 -3.50 -25.75
N TRP A 400 5.17 -4.63 -26.42
CA TRP A 400 4.63 -5.83 -25.81
C TRP A 400 5.55 -6.39 -24.71
N LEU A 401 6.87 -6.47 -24.97
CA LEU A 401 7.85 -6.94 -23.99
C LEU A 401 7.92 -6.01 -22.77
N MET A 402 7.95 -4.70 -23.01
CA MET A 402 7.99 -3.67 -21.98
C MET A 402 6.73 -3.67 -21.10
N CYS A 403 5.55 -3.84 -21.72
CA CYS A 403 4.30 -3.88 -20.96
C CYS A 403 4.11 -5.22 -20.22
N ARG A 404 4.80 -6.29 -20.64
CA ARG A 404 4.83 -7.58 -19.95
C ARG A 404 5.84 -7.62 -18.80
N ALA A 405 6.93 -6.87 -18.91
CA ALA A 405 7.94 -6.75 -17.87
C ALA A 405 7.42 -5.84 -16.72
N THR A 406 7.23 -6.43 -15.55
CA THR A 406 6.85 -5.71 -14.32
C THR A 406 7.90 -6.00 -13.25
N LEU A 407 8.65 -4.97 -12.84
CA LEU A 407 9.59 -5.05 -11.72
C LEU A 407 8.88 -5.02 -10.36
N THR A 408 7.73 -4.35 -10.29
CA THR A 408 6.91 -4.26 -9.08
C THR A 408 5.84 -5.34 -9.09
N THR A 409 5.98 -6.31 -8.19
CA THR A 409 4.97 -7.36 -7.96
C THR A 409 3.86 -6.83 -7.04
N GLN A 410 2.59 -7.07 -7.41
CA GLN A 410 1.35 -6.92 -6.62
C GLN A 410 1.28 -5.69 -5.70
N TYR A 411 0.41 -4.72 -6.01
CA TYR A 411 0.28 -3.52 -5.20
C TYR A 411 -0.59 -3.75 -3.95
N TRP A 412 -1.47 -4.75 -4.04
CA TRP A 412 -2.28 -5.21 -2.93
C TRP A 412 -1.75 -6.54 -2.38
N SER A 413 -1.67 -6.63 -1.05
CA SER A 413 -1.25 -7.85 -0.36
C SER A 413 -2.16 -9.08 -0.59
N ASN A 414 -3.35 -8.84 -1.16
CA ASN A 414 -4.45 -9.82 -1.31
C ASN A 414 -4.70 -10.57 0.02
N SER A 415 -4.62 -9.82 1.12
CA SER A 415 -4.79 -10.31 2.49
C SER A 415 -5.81 -9.48 3.23
N VAL A 416 -6.57 -10.14 4.11
CA VAL A 416 -7.53 -9.52 5.01
C VAL A 416 -7.11 -9.78 6.45
N GLY A 417 -7.27 -8.76 7.31
CA GLY A 417 -7.17 -8.94 8.74
C GLY A 417 -8.27 -9.85 9.25
N GLN A 418 -7.98 -10.62 10.28
CA GLN A 418 -8.91 -11.54 10.92
C GLN A 418 -8.81 -11.32 12.42
N TYR A 419 -9.95 -11.02 13.03
CA TYR A 419 -10.11 -10.87 14.46
C TYR A 419 -11.41 -11.53 14.87
N SER A 420 -11.33 -12.51 15.76
CA SER A 420 -12.52 -13.12 16.38
C SER A 420 -12.62 -12.59 17.80
N LEU A 421 -13.67 -11.80 18.06
CA LEU A 421 -13.91 -11.18 19.36
C LEU A 421 -14.03 -12.23 20.47
N VAL A 422 -14.89 -13.22 20.25
CA VAL A 422 -15.20 -14.25 21.25
C VAL A 422 -13.95 -15.08 21.55
N HIS A 423 -13.23 -15.56 20.52
CA HIS A 423 -12.01 -16.34 20.75
C HIS A 423 -10.90 -15.53 21.42
N ALA A 424 -10.75 -14.24 21.08
CA ALA A 424 -9.74 -13.38 21.70
C ALA A 424 -10.00 -13.17 23.21
N CYS A 425 -11.26 -13.14 23.64
CA CYS A 425 -11.64 -13.07 25.06
C CYS A 425 -11.52 -14.42 25.79
N LEU A 426 -11.66 -15.54 25.07
CA LEU A 426 -11.53 -16.89 25.63
C LEU A 426 -10.06 -17.39 25.68
N GLU A 427 -9.16 -16.79 24.90
CA GLU A 427 -7.75 -17.18 24.85
C GLU A 427 -7.05 -16.79 26.16
N ASN A 428 -6.84 -17.79 27.03
CA ASN A 428 -6.28 -17.60 28.37
C ASN A 428 -4.85 -16.99 28.29
N GLU A 429 -4.56 -15.96 29.10
CA GLU A 429 -3.28 -15.21 29.16
C GLU A 429 -2.08 -16.03 29.71
N THR A 430 -1.93 -17.27 29.27
CA THR A 430 -0.89 -18.21 29.73
C THR A 430 0.44 -18.07 28.98
N SER A 431 0.56 -17.07 28.12
CA SER A 431 1.66 -16.98 27.15
C SER A 431 2.94 -16.35 27.70
N CYS A 432 4.10 -16.87 27.28
CA CYS A 432 5.44 -16.40 27.64
C CYS A 432 5.64 -14.88 27.48
N LEU A 433 4.95 -14.24 26.52
CA LEU A 433 4.98 -12.78 26.31
C LEU A 433 4.45 -11.98 27.51
N VAL A 434 3.52 -12.56 28.29
CA VAL A 434 3.02 -11.94 29.52
C VAL A 434 4.10 -11.94 30.61
N ARG A 435 5.00 -12.93 30.60
CA ARG A 435 6.10 -13.08 31.55
C ARG A 435 7.38 -12.34 31.14
N MET A 436 7.47 -11.82 29.91
CA MET A 436 8.65 -11.06 29.48
C MET A 436 8.72 -9.70 30.18
N PRO A 437 9.91 -9.28 30.64
CA PRO A 437 10.11 -7.98 31.31
C PRO A 437 10.15 -6.84 30.27
N LEU A 438 9.08 -6.68 29.50
CA LEU A 438 8.92 -5.59 28.54
C LEU A 438 8.09 -4.46 29.14
N HIS A 439 8.38 -3.23 28.70
CA HIS A 439 7.59 -2.06 29.08
C HIS A 439 6.10 -2.26 28.76
N LYS A 440 5.20 -1.79 29.64
CA LYS A 440 3.74 -2.02 29.58
C LYS A 440 3.14 -1.70 28.20
N TRP A 441 3.61 -0.61 27.58
CA TRP A 441 3.18 -0.21 26.24
C TRP A 441 3.61 -1.20 25.13
N VAL A 442 4.86 -1.68 25.17
CA VAL A 442 5.38 -2.65 24.20
C VAL A 442 4.64 -3.98 24.34
N LYS A 443 4.41 -4.40 25.58
CA LYS A 443 3.61 -5.57 25.92
C LYS A 443 2.18 -5.45 25.39
N GLY A 444 1.53 -4.31 25.58
CA GLY A 444 0.19 -4.02 25.04
C GLY A 444 0.14 -4.12 23.52
N ARG A 445 1.11 -3.52 22.80
CA ARG A 445 1.19 -3.65 21.33
C ARG A 445 1.41 -5.08 20.86
N LEU A 446 2.26 -5.86 21.55
CA LEU A 446 2.52 -7.26 21.20
C LEU A 446 1.29 -8.15 21.39
N ILE A 447 0.55 -7.96 22.49
CA ILE A 447 -0.70 -8.69 22.75
C ILE A 447 -1.74 -8.33 21.68
N GLN A 448 -1.90 -7.04 21.37
CA GLN A 448 -2.80 -6.59 20.32
C GLN A 448 -2.43 -7.16 18.94
N ALA A 449 -1.14 -7.14 18.60
CA ALA A 449 -0.65 -7.69 17.34
C ALA A 449 -0.80 -9.22 17.24
N ARG A 450 -0.81 -9.94 18.37
CA ARG A 450 -1.05 -11.39 18.40
C ARG A 450 -2.51 -11.74 18.19
N ARG A 451 -3.44 -10.97 18.74
CA ARG A 451 -4.89 -11.21 18.58
C ARG A 451 -5.37 -10.99 17.14
N VAL A 452 -4.59 -10.31 16.32
CA VAL A 452 -4.89 -10.04 14.92
C VAL A 452 -4.05 -10.94 14.03
N THR A 453 -4.71 -11.72 13.18
CA THR A 453 -4.03 -12.49 12.13
C THR A 453 -4.34 -11.90 10.76
N ARG A 454 -3.50 -12.18 9.76
CA ARG A 454 -3.79 -11.86 8.36
C ARG A 454 -3.86 -13.14 7.55
N ARG A 455 -4.94 -13.29 6.77
CA ARG A 455 -5.16 -14.45 5.89
C ARG A 455 -5.26 -13.98 4.45
N SER A 456 -4.86 -14.81 3.48
CA SER A 456 -5.14 -14.55 2.07
C SER A 456 -6.65 -14.47 1.83
N LEU A 457 -7.11 -13.48 1.07
CA LEU A 457 -8.53 -13.36 0.76
C LEU A 457 -9.01 -14.61 -0.01
N PRO A 458 -9.99 -15.37 0.53
CA PRO A 458 -10.51 -16.53 -0.16
C PRO A 458 -11.17 -16.14 -1.50
N VAL A 459 -10.97 -16.97 -2.53
CA VAL A 459 -11.60 -16.79 -3.84
C VAL A 459 -13.12 -16.78 -3.73
N ALA A 460 -13.67 -17.57 -2.80
CA ALA A 460 -15.10 -17.57 -2.48
C ALA A 460 -15.64 -16.19 -2.08
N VAL A 461 -14.86 -15.41 -1.32
CA VAL A 461 -15.24 -14.05 -0.89
C VAL A 461 -15.25 -13.11 -2.10
N LYS A 462 -14.21 -13.15 -2.94
CA LYS A 462 -14.19 -12.36 -4.17
C LYS A 462 -15.37 -12.68 -5.08
N ARG A 463 -15.71 -13.96 -5.24
CA ARG A 463 -16.89 -14.39 -6.01
C ARG A 463 -18.21 -13.90 -5.42
N ALA A 464 -18.38 -13.99 -4.10
CA ALA A 464 -19.60 -13.54 -3.43
C ALA A 464 -19.81 -12.02 -3.58
N ILE A 465 -18.74 -11.23 -3.42
CA ILE A 465 -18.76 -9.78 -3.67
C ILE A 465 -19.11 -9.50 -5.13
N HIS A 466 -18.43 -10.16 -6.07
CA HIS A 466 -18.67 -9.98 -7.50
C HIS A 466 -20.11 -10.33 -7.91
N GLN A 467 -20.69 -11.40 -7.34
CA GLN A 467 -22.08 -11.80 -7.58
C GLN A 467 -23.07 -10.71 -7.12
N LEU A 468 -22.87 -10.13 -5.93
CA LEU A 468 -23.73 -9.08 -5.42
C LEU A 468 -23.59 -7.79 -6.25
N LEU A 469 -22.37 -7.37 -6.58
CA LEU A 469 -22.11 -6.19 -7.42
C LEU A 469 -22.73 -6.30 -8.83
N ARG A 470 -22.78 -7.50 -9.41
CA ARG A 470 -23.39 -7.74 -10.72
C ARG A 470 -24.92 -7.74 -10.69
N SER A 471 -25.51 -7.94 -9.52
CA SER A 471 -26.94 -8.10 -9.37
C SER A 471 -27.66 -6.74 -9.27
N ASP A 472 -28.99 -6.72 -9.41
CA ASP A 472 -29.80 -5.51 -9.17
C ASP A 472 -29.73 -5.01 -7.71
N TRP A 473 -29.05 -5.75 -6.83
CA TRP A 473 -28.97 -5.47 -5.40
C TRP A 473 -28.03 -4.30 -5.10
N LEU A 474 -27.11 -3.98 -6.01
CA LEU A 474 -26.15 -2.89 -5.84
C LEU A 474 -26.83 -1.51 -5.67
N SER A 475 -27.95 -1.27 -6.36
CA SER A 475 -28.66 0.02 -6.30
C SER A 475 -29.39 0.27 -4.99
N TYR A 476 -29.54 -0.75 -4.13
CA TYR A 476 -30.31 -0.66 -2.90
C TYR A 476 -29.62 -1.31 -1.70
N ILE A 477 -28.30 -1.17 -1.63
CA ILE A 477 -27.50 -1.69 -0.51
C ILE A 477 -27.95 -1.01 0.79
N MET A 478 -28.43 -1.82 1.74
CA MET A 478 -28.87 -1.41 3.07
C MET A 478 -28.15 -2.27 4.11
N TYR A 479 -28.23 -1.92 5.40
CA TYR A 479 -27.52 -2.58 6.51
C TYR A 479 -27.98 -4.04 6.81
N GLY A 480 -28.06 -4.90 5.79
CA GLY A 480 -28.56 -6.27 5.85
C GLY A 480 -30.10 -6.38 5.78
N ASP A 481 -30.81 -5.26 5.81
CA ASP A 481 -32.29 -5.20 5.92
C ASP A 481 -32.97 -6.00 4.81
N ARG A 482 -32.53 -5.88 3.56
CA ARG A 482 -33.14 -6.61 2.44
C ARG A 482 -32.88 -8.11 2.50
N THR A 483 -31.66 -8.53 2.84
CA THR A 483 -31.34 -9.95 3.02
C THR A 483 -32.20 -10.56 4.15
N LEU A 484 -32.47 -9.79 5.19
CA LEU A 484 -33.31 -10.20 6.32
C LEU A 484 -34.79 -10.23 5.97
N GLN A 485 -35.31 -9.21 5.26
CA GLN A 485 -36.69 -9.16 4.76
C GLN A 485 -37.02 -10.35 3.87
N ARG A 486 -36.13 -10.68 2.92
CA ARG A 486 -36.33 -11.82 2.01
C ARG A 486 -36.40 -13.16 2.74
N ASN A 487 -35.77 -13.26 3.91
CA ASN A 487 -35.68 -14.48 4.70
C ASN A 487 -36.55 -14.45 5.97
N ASN A 488 -37.45 -13.46 6.12
CA ASN A 488 -38.34 -13.29 7.27
C ASN A 488 -37.60 -13.26 8.62
N LEU A 489 -36.44 -12.59 8.68
CA LEU A 489 -35.62 -12.41 9.89
C LEU A 489 -35.87 -11.05 10.58
N LEU A 490 -35.56 -10.97 11.88
CA LEU A 490 -35.94 -9.88 12.80
C LEU A 490 -35.29 -8.52 12.46
N TYR A 491 -36.12 -7.48 12.34
CA TYR A 491 -35.73 -6.08 12.06
C TYR A 491 -34.94 -5.39 13.20
N GLY A 492 -34.91 -5.95 14.40
CA GLY A 492 -34.23 -5.34 15.56
C GLY A 492 -32.70 -5.38 15.52
N TYR A 493 -32.11 -6.19 14.63
CA TYR A 493 -30.66 -6.45 14.58
C TYR A 493 -29.97 -5.87 13.34
N VAL A 494 -30.68 -5.05 12.57
CA VAL A 494 -30.19 -4.48 11.32
C VAL A 494 -29.03 -3.53 11.61
N GLY A 495 -27.90 -3.70 10.91
CA GLY A 495 -26.76 -2.77 10.95
C GLY A 495 -25.78 -2.84 12.11
N SER A 496 -25.94 -3.77 13.06
CA SER A 496 -24.95 -3.97 14.13
C SER A 496 -23.94 -5.07 13.79
N ILE A 497 -22.75 -4.66 13.32
CA ILE A 497 -21.64 -5.59 12.99
C ILE A 497 -21.29 -6.49 14.18
N LEU A 498 -21.28 -5.95 15.40
CA LEU A 498 -20.88 -6.69 16.60
C LEU A 498 -21.89 -7.79 16.97
N ILE A 499 -23.19 -7.50 16.92
CA ILE A 499 -24.26 -8.49 17.17
C ILE A 499 -24.14 -9.65 16.17
N TRP A 500 -24.04 -9.32 14.88
CA TRP A 500 -23.91 -10.32 13.82
C TRP A 500 -22.61 -11.13 13.93
N HIS A 501 -21.52 -10.50 14.37
CA HIS A 501 -20.24 -11.19 14.59
C HIS A 501 -20.33 -12.23 15.71
N ILE A 502 -20.92 -11.87 16.85
CA ILE A 502 -21.17 -12.80 17.96
C ILE A 502 -22.09 -13.94 17.49
N ALA A 503 -23.20 -13.61 16.81
CA ALA A 503 -24.12 -14.62 16.31
C ALA A 503 -23.47 -15.60 15.30
N THR A 504 -22.66 -15.07 14.38
CA THR A 504 -21.97 -15.87 13.35
C THR A 504 -20.91 -16.78 13.98
N THR A 505 -20.16 -16.28 14.97
CA THR A 505 -19.15 -17.09 15.69
C THR A 505 -19.79 -18.20 16.52
N ILE A 506 -20.93 -17.96 17.16
CA ILE A 506 -21.71 -18.99 17.86
C ILE A 506 -22.20 -20.07 16.87
N CYS A 507 -22.75 -19.66 15.72
CA CYS A 507 -23.20 -20.60 14.68
C CYS A 507 -22.03 -21.44 14.15
N ASP A 508 -20.87 -20.82 13.90
CA ASP A 508 -19.67 -21.51 13.41
C ASP A 508 -19.14 -22.54 14.43
N ASN A 509 -19.16 -22.21 15.72
CA ASN A 509 -18.70 -23.10 16.79
C ASN A 509 -19.68 -24.25 17.09
N ALA A 510 -20.99 -23.99 17.05
CA ALA A 510 -22.02 -25.02 17.30
C ALA A 510 -21.99 -26.15 16.25
N GLU A 511 -21.48 -25.87 15.06
CA GLU A 511 -21.35 -26.84 13.96
C GLU A 511 -19.96 -27.50 13.87
N GLN A 512 -19.09 -27.31 14.88
CA GLN A 512 -17.77 -27.97 14.96
C GLN A 512 -17.68 -29.31 15.73
N PRO A 513 -18.72 -29.94 16.35
CA PRO A 513 -18.49 -31.19 17.07
C PRO A 513 -18.40 -32.40 16.11
N ASP A 514 -17.27 -33.11 16.22
CA ASP A 514 -16.97 -34.49 15.77
C ASP A 514 -17.29 -34.87 14.32
N LYS A 515 -16.31 -34.61 13.43
CA LYS A 515 -16.26 -35.24 12.11
C LYS A 515 -15.99 -36.75 12.25
N GLN A 516 -17.05 -37.56 12.20
CA GLN A 516 -16.93 -38.83 11.50
C GLN A 516 -16.64 -38.54 10.01
N PRO A 517 -15.77 -39.30 9.32
CA PRO A 517 -15.27 -38.96 7.98
C PRO A 517 -16.29 -39.09 6.83
N GLY A 518 -17.59 -39.22 7.10
CA GLY A 518 -18.62 -39.59 6.10
C GLY A 518 -19.75 -38.57 5.86
N GLY A 519 -19.85 -37.49 6.66
CA GLY A 519 -20.92 -36.48 6.52
C GLY A 519 -20.61 -35.43 5.46
N GLY A 520 -20.95 -35.71 4.21
CA GLY A 520 -20.68 -34.85 3.04
C GLY A 520 -21.51 -33.55 3.01
N GLY A 521 -21.12 -32.54 3.78
CA GLY A 521 -21.56 -31.16 3.52
C GLY A 521 -21.15 -30.73 2.10
N SER A 522 -22.10 -30.21 1.31
CA SER A 522 -21.84 -29.81 -0.09
C SER A 522 -20.66 -28.83 -0.17
N SER A 523 -19.87 -28.90 -1.24
CA SER A 523 -18.74 -27.97 -1.46
C SER A 523 -19.18 -26.51 -1.42
N ILE A 524 -20.42 -26.24 -1.86
CA ILE A 524 -21.06 -24.92 -1.86
C ILE A 524 -21.32 -24.44 -0.43
N THR A 525 -21.87 -25.29 0.44
CA THR A 525 -22.13 -24.95 1.86
C THR A 525 -20.83 -24.56 2.57
N ARG A 526 -19.76 -25.35 2.39
CA ARG A 526 -18.43 -25.03 2.95
C ARG A 526 -17.88 -23.70 2.44
N SER A 527 -18.07 -23.43 1.15
CA SER A 527 -17.65 -22.15 0.55
C SER A 527 -18.45 -20.96 1.10
N ARG A 528 -19.75 -21.10 1.34
CA ARG A 528 -20.59 -20.04 1.92
C ARG A 528 -20.24 -19.77 3.38
N ARG A 529 -20.02 -20.84 4.16
CA ARG A 529 -19.52 -20.76 5.53
C ARG A 529 -18.18 -20.02 5.61
N GLU A 530 -17.24 -20.34 4.70
CA GLU A 530 -15.95 -19.65 4.63
C GLU A 530 -16.11 -18.15 4.34
N VAL A 531 -17.04 -17.76 3.47
CA VAL A 531 -17.33 -16.34 3.18
C VAL A 531 -17.85 -15.64 4.43
N ALA A 532 -18.88 -16.19 5.08
CA ALA A 532 -19.49 -15.60 6.26
C ALA A 532 -18.47 -15.43 7.40
N ALA A 533 -17.72 -16.48 7.73
CA ALA A 533 -16.72 -16.44 8.80
C ALA A 533 -15.59 -15.45 8.49
N THR A 534 -15.07 -15.44 7.25
CA THR A 534 -13.97 -14.55 6.85
C THR A 534 -14.38 -13.09 6.90
N LEU A 535 -15.57 -12.75 6.38
CA LEU A 535 -16.08 -11.39 6.37
C LEU A 535 -16.48 -10.91 7.76
N SER A 536 -17.08 -11.79 8.57
CA SER A 536 -17.39 -11.49 9.97
C SER A 536 -16.14 -11.10 10.76
N ASN A 537 -15.10 -11.93 10.69
CA ASN A 537 -13.81 -11.66 11.35
C ASN A 537 -13.10 -10.44 10.76
N TYR A 538 -13.30 -10.14 9.47
CA TYR A 538 -12.73 -8.96 8.83
C TYR A 538 -13.40 -7.67 9.30
N CYS A 539 -14.73 -7.63 9.37
CA CYS A 539 -15.45 -6.47 9.88
C CYS A 539 -15.13 -6.20 11.36
N ALA A 540 -15.02 -7.25 12.18
CA ALA A 540 -14.55 -7.12 13.57
C ALA A 540 -13.10 -6.60 13.65
N TYR A 541 -12.21 -7.07 12.77
CA TYR A 541 -10.86 -6.54 12.65
C TYR A 541 -10.84 -5.06 12.27
N LEU A 542 -11.70 -4.64 11.34
CA LEU A 542 -11.79 -3.25 10.93
C LEU A 542 -12.20 -2.36 12.12
N LEU A 543 -13.23 -2.74 12.88
CA LEU A 543 -13.64 -1.99 14.07
C LEU A 543 -12.52 -1.93 15.12
N PHE A 544 -11.76 -3.01 15.30
CA PHE A 544 -10.70 -3.09 16.29
C PHE A 544 -9.42 -2.32 15.89
N GLN A 545 -8.95 -2.47 14.65
CA GLN A 545 -7.63 -1.99 14.20
C GLN A 545 -7.70 -0.76 13.29
N ALA A 546 -8.80 -0.57 12.56
CA ALA A 546 -8.98 0.51 11.58
C ALA A 546 -10.41 1.09 11.56
N PRO A 547 -10.97 1.50 12.73
CA PRO A 547 -12.35 2.00 12.81
C PRO A 547 -12.58 3.24 11.94
N GLU A 548 -11.52 4.02 11.73
CA GLU A 548 -11.44 5.17 10.82
C GLU A 548 -11.87 4.89 9.37
N LEU A 549 -11.89 3.63 8.93
CA LEU A 549 -12.34 3.25 7.58
C LEU A 549 -13.83 2.89 7.53
N VAL A 550 -14.48 2.69 8.68
CA VAL A 550 -15.84 2.14 8.79
C VAL A 550 -16.79 3.16 9.40
N THR A 551 -16.34 3.90 10.42
CA THR A 551 -17.16 4.83 11.19
C THR A 551 -16.51 6.21 11.30
N ASP A 552 -17.35 7.23 11.40
CA ASP A 552 -16.93 8.59 11.72
C ASP A 552 -16.87 8.80 13.25
N ALA A 553 -17.61 7.99 14.02
CA ALA A 553 -17.60 7.94 15.48
C ALA A 553 -16.52 6.98 16.01
N ILE A 554 -15.26 7.29 15.70
CA ILE A 554 -14.10 6.40 15.99
C ILE A 554 -13.95 6.12 17.49
N TYR A 555 -14.12 7.14 18.34
CA TYR A 555 -13.95 7.01 19.78
C TYR A 555 -15.02 6.13 20.41
N ASP A 556 -16.28 6.31 19.98
CA ASP A 556 -17.42 5.57 20.53
C ASP A 556 -17.33 4.08 20.19
N GLU A 557 -17.00 3.73 18.94
CA GLU A 557 -16.84 2.32 18.53
C GLU A 557 -15.65 1.66 19.23
N ARG A 558 -14.54 2.38 19.48
CA ARG A 558 -13.41 1.84 20.26
C ARG A 558 -13.79 1.58 21.71
N LEU A 559 -14.45 2.55 22.34
CA LEU A 559 -14.91 2.42 23.72
C LEU A 559 -15.90 1.27 23.87
N LEU A 560 -16.85 1.16 22.93
CA LEU A 560 -17.82 0.08 22.87
C LEU A 560 -17.14 -1.29 22.73
N MET A 561 -16.14 -1.38 21.84
CA MET A 561 -15.38 -2.60 21.63
C MET A 561 -14.63 -3.04 22.90
N GLU A 562 -14.01 -2.11 23.62
CA GLU A 562 -13.32 -2.37 24.88
C GLU A 562 -14.29 -2.78 26.01
N ALA A 563 -15.42 -2.09 26.13
CA ALA A 563 -16.47 -2.41 27.11
C ALA A 563 -17.04 -3.81 26.86
N LEU A 564 -17.33 -4.14 25.60
CA LEU A 564 -17.84 -5.44 25.19
C LEU A 564 -16.83 -6.56 25.46
N GLN A 565 -15.54 -6.34 25.21
CA GLN A 565 -14.48 -7.31 25.54
C GLN A 565 -14.47 -7.65 27.04
N ARG A 566 -14.46 -6.61 27.89
CA ARG A 566 -14.52 -6.80 29.36
C ARG A 566 -15.78 -7.54 29.78
N ARG A 567 -16.92 -7.24 29.16
CA ARG A 567 -18.19 -7.90 29.48
C ARG A 567 -18.19 -9.37 29.10
N ILE A 568 -17.63 -9.74 27.94
CA ILE A 568 -17.48 -11.13 27.52
C ILE A 568 -16.56 -11.91 28.47
N GLU A 569 -15.44 -11.32 28.87
CA GLU A 569 -14.51 -11.91 29.84
C GLU A 569 -15.21 -12.17 31.19
N LEU A 570 -15.94 -11.18 31.72
CA LEU A 570 -16.72 -11.32 32.95
C LEU A 570 -17.79 -12.42 32.86
N PHE A 571 -18.57 -12.42 31.77
CA PHE A 571 -19.62 -13.43 31.53
C PHE A 571 -19.05 -14.85 31.46
N THR A 572 -17.82 -15.00 30.98
CA THR A 572 -17.13 -16.30 30.91
C THR A 572 -16.66 -16.78 32.28
N MET A 573 -16.22 -15.87 33.16
CA MET A 573 -15.72 -16.23 34.50
C MET A 573 -16.85 -16.51 35.49
N GLU A 574 -17.94 -15.75 35.42
CA GLU A 574 -19.10 -15.89 36.31
C GLU A 574 -20.43 -15.76 35.53
N PRO A 575 -20.99 -16.87 35.03
CA PRO A 575 -22.24 -16.82 34.26
C PRO A 575 -23.49 -16.48 35.12
N SER A 576 -23.37 -16.50 36.45
CA SER A 576 -24.47 -16.31 37.40
C SER A 576 -24.54 -14.92 38.06
N SER A 577 -23.55 -14.04 37.87
CA SER A 577 -23.55 -12.67 38.41
C SER A 577 -24.16 -11.68 37.41
N SER A 578 -25.40 -11.93 37.00
CA SER A 578 -26.21 -10.99 36.23
C SER A 578 -26.83 -9.94 37.15
N GLU A 579 -26.01 -9.18 37.88
CA GLU A 579 -26.48 -7.93 38.49
C GLU A 579 -26.57 -6.86 37.40
N VAL A 580 -27.77 -6.30 37.30
CA VAL A 580 -28.25 -5.39 36.26
C VAL A 580 -27.42 -4.11 36.27
N ASN A 581 -26.59 -3.92 35.26
CA ASN A 581 -26.17 -2.59 34.85
C ASN A 581 -26.45 -2.48 33.36
N GLY A 582 -27.62 -1.92 33.01
CA GLY A 582 -28.20 -1.88 31.67
C GLY A 582 -27.42 -1.06 30.65
N GLY A 583 -26.16 -1.41 30.42
CA GLY A 583 -25.27 -0.82 29.44
C GLY A 583 -25.55 -1.31 28.02
N TYR A 584 -25.14 -0.50 27.05
CA TYR A 584 -25.33 -0.78 25.63
C TYR A 584 -24.56 -2.03 25.17
N GLU A 585 -23.40 -2.30 25.77
CA GLU A 585 -22.56 -3.48 25.55
C GLU A 585 -23.21 -4.78 26.04
N GLU A 586 -23.96 -4.74 27.14
CA GLU A 586 -24.69 -5.89 27.66
C GLU A 586 -25.85 -6.26 26.72
N ALA A 587 -26.57 -5.26 26.20
CA ALA A 587 -27.62 -5.47 25.22
C ALA A 587 -27.06 -6.10 23.92
N ILE A 588 -25.93 -5.61 23.41
CA ILE A 588 -25.26 -6.17 22.23
C ILE A 588 -24.83 -7.63 22.45
N LEU A 589 -24.27 -7.94 23.61
CA LEU A 589 -23.85 -9.31 23.93
C LEU A 589 -25.07 -10.25 24.03
N ALA A 590 -26.10 -9.86 24.77
CA ALA A 590 -27.32 -10.63 24.95
C ALA A 590 -28.02 -10.88 23.60
N ASP A 591 -28.10 -9.85 22.75
CA ASP A 591 -28.71 -9.96 21.43
C ASP A 591 -27.86 -10.77 20.45
N GLY A 592 -26.54 -10.69 20.53
CA GLY A 592 -25.63 -11.55 19.77
C GLY A 592 -25.84 -13.04 20.11
N ILE A 593 -25.95 -13.37 21.40
CA ILE A 593 -26.21 -14.73 21.88
C ILE A 593 -27.61 -15.20 21.46
N ARG A 594 -28.63 -14.35 21.64
CA ARG A 594 -30.01 -14.66 21.23
C ARG A 594 -30.11 -14.88 19.72
N LEU A 595 -29.49 -14.02 18.92
CA LEU A 595 -29.48 -14.16 17.48
C LEU A 595 -28.73 -15.43 17.05
N GLY A 596 -27.60 -15.73 17.68
CA GLY A 596 -26.80 -16.95 17.42
C GLY A 596 -27.56 -18.25 17.72
N SER A 597 -28.45 -18.26 18.71
CA SER A 597 -29.33 -19.41 19.00
C SER A 597 -30.58 -19.44 18.13
N LEU A 598 -31.12 -18.28 17.74
CA LEU A 598 -32.32 -18.17 16.91
C LEU A 598 -32.07 -18.58 15.45
N ILE A 599 -30.90 -18.27 14.88
CA ILE A 599 -30.59 -18.55 13.47
C ILE A 599 -30.67 -20.07 13.18
N PRO A 600 -30.00 -20.96 13.95
CA PRO A 600 -30.13 -22.39 13.76
C PRO A 600 -31.56 -22.91 13.96
N ALA A 601 -32.29 -22.33 14.92
CA ALA A 601 -33.67 -22.73 15.21
C ALA A 601 -34.65 -22.36 14.08
N LYS A 602 -34.51 -21.17 13.48
CA LYS A 602 -35.34 -20.73 12.35
C LYS A 602 -34.91 -21.32 11.01
N MET A 603 -33.63 -21.65 10.84
CA MET A 603 -33.06 -22.20 9.61
C MET A 603 -32.33 -23.50 9.91
N PRO A 604 -33.05 -24.64 10.04
CA PRO A 604 -32.44 -25.94 10.31
C PRO A 604 -31.54 -26.42 9.14
N ASP A 605 -31.85 -26.02 7.91
CA ASP A 605 -31.01 -26.31 6.74
C ASP A 605 -29.70 -25.49 6.77
N GLU A 606 -28.58 -26.19 6.93
CA GLU A 606 -27.22 -25.64 6.96
C GLU A 606 -26.88 -24.89 5.66
N ALA A 607 -27.30 -25.40 4.50
CA ALA A 607 -26.98 -24.79 3.21
C ALA A 607 -27.66 -23.42 3.08
N ARG A 608 -28.95 -23.34 3.38
CA ARG A 608 -29.69 -22.07 3.41
C ARG A 608 -29.14 -21.10 4.45
N ARG A 609 -28.85 -21.57 5.66
CA ARG A 609 -28.31 -20.76 6.76
C ARG A 609 -27.03 -20.04 6.36
N TRP A 610 -26.03 -20.77 5.86
CA TRP A 610 -24.76 -20.18 5.45
C TRP A 610 -24.88 -19.32 4.20
N ASN A 611 -25.82 -19.61 3.31
CA ASN A 611 -26.09 -18.74 2.17
C ASN A 611 -26.58 -17.36 2.63
N VAL A 612 -27.55 -17.32 3.55
CA VAL A 612 -28.08 -16.06 4.10
C VAL A 612 -27.01 -15.29 4.87
N LEU A 613 -26.22 -15.96 5.71
CA LEU A 613 -25.12 -15.32 6.45
C LEU A 613 -24.06 -14.74 5.50
N ALA A 614 -23.69 -15.48 4.45
CA ALA A 614 -22.72 -14.99 3.47
C ALA A 614 -23.23 -13.77 2.71
N GLU A 615 -24.49 -13.79 2.23
CA GLU A 615 -25.11 -12.65 1.55
C GLU A 615 -25.19 -11.42 2.48
N MET A 616 -25.60 -11.62 3.73
CA MET A 616 -25.73 -10.56 4.73
C MET A 616 -24.37 -9.90 5.03
N TRP A 617 -23.30 -10.68 5.19
CA TRP A 617 -21.97 -10.14 5.44
C TRP A 617 -21.38 -9.38 4.23
N VAL A 618 -21.68 -9.81 3.01
CA VAL A 618 -21.30 -9.07 1.80
C VAL A 618 -22.06 -7.75 1.73
N GLU A 619 -23.36 -7.76 2.01
CA GLU A 619 -24.20 -6.56 2.05
C GLU A 619 -23.67 -5.57 3.10
N LEU A 620 -23.46 -6.01 4.35
CA LEU A 620 -22.90 -5.17 5.42
C LEU A 620 -21.52 -4.60 5.08
N LEU A 621 -20.64 -5.38 4.44
CA LEU A 621 -19.33 -4.87 4.07
C LEU A 621 -19.44 -3.77 3.00
N LEU A 622 -20.32 -3.96 2.01
CA LEU A 622 -20.54 -2.96 0.96
C LEU A 622 -21.30 -1.73 1.46
N THR A 623 -22.13 -1.83 2.51
CA THR A 623 -22.78 -0.66 3.11
C THR A 623 -21.80 0.26 3.84
N VAL A 624 -20.76 -0.33 4.46
CA VAL A 624 -19.80 0.43 5.27
C VAL A 624 -18.58 0.90 4.47
N ALA A 625 -18.39 0.38 3.26
CA ALA A 625 -17.27 0.74 2.41
C ALA A 625 -17.28 2.20 1.87
N PRO A 626 -18.43 2.80 1.49
CA PRO A 626 -18.50 4.24 1.20
C PRO A 626 -18.05 5.02 2.43
N SER A 627 -17.17 6.01 2.24
CA SER A 627 -16.57 6.76 3.35
C SER A 627 -16.07 8.12 2.87
N ASP A 628 -16.35 9.14 3.68
CA ASP A 628 -15.80 10.49 3.47
C ASP A 628 -14.35 10.59 3.99
N ASN A 629 -13.87 9.62 4.78
CA ASN A 629 -12.50 9.61 5.31
C ASN A 629 -11.48 9.08 4.29
N VAL A 630 -11.30 9.85 3.21
CA VAL A 630 -10.32 9.59 2.14
C VAL A 630 -8.91 9.42 2.71
N SER A 631 -8.53 10.27 3.67
CA SER A 631 -7.19 10.28 4.25
C SER A 631 -6.85 8.95 4.93
N GLY A 632 -7.83 8.31 5.59
CA GLY A 632 -7.70 6.99 6.19
C GLY A 632 -7.44 5.91 5.14
N HIS A 633 -8.19 5.93 4.03
CA HIS A 633 -7.99 4.99 2.91
C HIS A 633 -6.60 5.15 2.28
N VAL A 634 -6.17 6.38 2.00
CA VAL A 634 -4.83 6.66 1.42
C VAL A 634 -3.72 6.19 2.36
N LYS A 635 -3.85 6.43 3.68
CA LYS A 635 -2.87 5.98 4.68
C LYS A 635 -2.66 4.46 4.66
N LYS A 636 -3.73 3.68 4.50
CA LYS A 636 -3.65 2.21 4.49
C LYS A 636 -3.04 1.64 3.21
N LEU A 637 -3.02 2.39 2.11
CA LEU A 637 -2.30 1.99 0.90
C LEU A 637 -0.79 1.81 1.16
N ALA A 638 -0.20 2.61 2.05
CA ALA A 638 1.21 2.47 2.42
C ALA A 638 1.55 1.12 3.09
N THR A 639 0.56 0.47 3.69
CA THR A 639 0.71 -0.83 4.36
C THR A 639 0.22 -2.03 3.53
N GLY A 640 0.07 -1.85 2.22
CA GLY A 640 -0.33 -2.92 1.29
C GLY A 640 -1.84 -3.02 1.02
N GLY A 641 -2.60 -1.99 1.40
CA GLY A 641 -4.03 -1.82 1.11
C GLY A 641 -4.95 -2.76 1.90
N GLU A 642 -6.09 -2.23 2.35
CA GLU A 642 -7.17 -3.03 2.95
C GLU A 642 -8.22 -3.38 1.87
N LEU A 643 -8.92 -4.51 2.01
CA LEU A 643 -10.01 -4.89 1.10
C LEU A 643 -11.08 -3.80 1.03
N ILE A 644 -11.47 -3.21 2.16
CA ILE A 644 -12.45 -2.12 2.21
C ILE A 644 -12.02 -0.89 1.38
N THR A 645 -10.72 -0.65 1.21
CA THR A 645 -10.22 0.45 0.38
C THR A 645 -10.44 0.19 -1.11
N HIS A 646 -10.34 -1.07 -1.54
CA HIS A 646 -10.68 -1.46 -2.91
C HIS A 646 -12.18 -1.35 -3.15
N LEU A 647 -13.00 -1.77 -2.18
CA LEU A 647 -14.45 -1.64 -2.27
C LEU A 647 -14.90 -0.17 -2.26
N TRP A 648 -14.28 0.67 -1.44
CA TRP A 648 -14.51 2.11 -1.42
C TRP A 648 -14.27 2.74 -2.80
N ALA A 649 -13.10 2.52 -3.41
CA ALA A 649 -12.80 3.05 -4.73
C ALA A 649 -13.77 2.52 -5.81
N LEU A 650 -14.13 1.24 -5.74
CA LEU A 650 -15.09 0.63 -6.66
C LEU A 650 -16.50 1.23 -6.52
N LEU A 651 -17.01 1.37 -5.30
CA LEU A 651 -18.35 1.90 -5.03
C LEU A 651 -18.43 3.40 -5.35
N MET A 652 -17.34 4.14 -5.15
CA MET A 652 -17.20 5.51 -5.65
C MET A 652 -17.50 5.55 -7.14
N HIS A 653 -16.85 4.74 -7.98
CA HIS A 653 -17.14 4.70 -9.42
C HIS A 653 -18.56 4.28 -9.77
N GLY A 654 -19.27 3.59 -8.86
CA GLY A 654 -20.69 3.24 -8.98
C GLY A 654 -21.66 4.33 -8.51
N GLY A 655 -21.17 5.51 -8.13
CA GLY A 655 -21.99 6.63 -7.64
C GLY A 655 -22.36 6.56 -6.16
N MET A 656 -21.98 5.50 -5.44
CA MET A 656 -22.29 5.32 -4.02
C MET A 656 -21.23 5.98 -3.14
N ILE A 657 -21.29 7.31 -3.04
CA ILE A 657 -20.32 8.12 -2.30
C ILE A 657 -20.64 8.11 -0.80
N LYS A 658 -21.92 8.27 -0.45
CA LYS A 658 -22.37 8.38 0.94
C LYS A 658 -22.88 7.05 1.47
N LYS A 659 -22.63 6.81 2.76
CA LYS A 659 -23.21 5.67 3.47
C LYS A 659 -24.73 5.82 3.54
N PRO A 660 -25.51 4.73 3.42
CA PRO A 660 -26.92 4.78 3.79
C PRO A 660 -27.04 5.15 5.27
N ASN A 661 -28.18 5.71 5.67
CA ASN A 661 -28.44 6.03 7.07
C ASN A 661 -28.42 4.73 7.89
N LYS A 662 -27.54 4.66 8.90
CA LYS A 662 -27.48 3.52 9.82
C LYS A 662 -28.78 3.46 10.61
N PRO A 663 -29.53 2.35 10.58
CA PRO A 663 -30.70 2.21 11.44
C PRO A 663 -30.22 2.30 12.90
N CYS A 664 -30.90 3.10 13.70
CA CYS A 664 -30.59 3.21 15.12
C CYS A 664 -30.90 1.86 15.78
N TYR A 665 -29.88 1.21 16.34
CA TYR A 665 -30.09 0.05 17.19
C TYR A 665 -30.68 0.56 18.50
N ASP A 666 -31.96 0.28 18.68
CA ASP A 666 -32.72 0.62 19.87
C ASP A 666 -32.89 -0.65 20.71
N PRO A 667 -32.13 -0.79 21.82
CA PRO A 667 -32.24 -1.93 22.70
C PRO A 667 -33.61 -2.00 23.38
N GLU A 668 -34.48 -0.98 23.31
CA GLU A 668 -35.84 -1.01 23.87
C GLU A 668 -36.91 -1.55 22.91
N ARG A 669 -36.61 -1.70 21.61
CA ARG A 669 -37.51 -2.40 20.65
C ARG A 669 -37.63 -3.92 20.88
N ARG A 670 -37.34 -4.41 22.10
CA ARG A 670 -37.34 -5.83 22.56
C ARG A 670 -38.66 -6.57 22.32
N LYS A 671 -39.74 -5.85 22.05
CA LYS A 671 -41.12 -6.36 22.00
C LYS A 671 -41.67 -6.30 20.58
N LEU A 672 -41.33 -7.24 19.72
CA LEU A 672 -42.15 -7.67 18.58
C LEU A 672 -41.76 -9.09 18.16
#